data_AF-A0A835ARK9-F1
#
_entry.id   AF-A0A835ARK9-F1
#
_cell.length_a   1.000
_cell.length_b   1.000
_cell.length_c   1.000
_cell.angle_alpha   90.00
_cell.angle_beta   90.00
_cell.angle_gamma   90.00
#
_symmetry.space_group_name_H-M   'P 1'
#
loop_
_entity.id
_entity.type
_entity.pdbx_description
1 polymer ?
#
loop_
_entity_poly.entity_id
_entity_poly.type
_entity_poly.pdbx_seq_one_letter_code
_entity_poly.pdbx_strand_id
1 'polypeptide(L)'
;MKKGTRSPPPESDVSGPSPGATLISSPTIVSGETTSTCPPPDVSGALVSRRRRPTPCPLRLMGSSDTGACDVTAHDALLSDEAIESNGPNAMNSLLQQPLHGAARRWAPWNGATLVGEIHGAHTAGGLLPWMWRNPPRLQHHAENKHGHLHLPPPFAHYRPTSQLSTRQNLSRPQRRHSNRIGDRQFPSLSLLRECAEPTAVPTTVCRLHPPGFRISCSAADEFHFPPQMTAWPAAAAASLLIAVLSCCEAAQAIRTHGGGGAYVSALGDPGMLRDGLRVAWEAWNFCNEVGQEAPGMGSPRGADCFDLGHVGEDGQPVYEVVHRVSDAENNLRAGDPFPGAAANATVTGDVDLYAAAKEVYLGDLCQVPDSPSPWQFWMVMLKNGNLDTTAAICPENGRPARPFAQTSRFPCPGGAGCMNQPLVFHNRTALDAGSRWLRGGVFGTYELDAADDRLGLGSGGDVSYYSVTWEKEVASRNGWVFHHKLRTSKKYPWLMLYLRSDATRGFSGGYHYDTRGMTKIVPESPDFKVRVTLEVKQGGGPNSQFYLMDMGSCWKNDGKPCDGDTATDVTRYSEMIINPDTPAWCKPSRIDQCPPWHTFRNGTRVHRSDAARFPYAAYHVYCSPGNARRAEQPTTYCDAYSNPQPQEILQLLPHPVWGEFGYPTAKGQGWIGDPRAWELDVGALSQALYFYQDPGTTPARRRWTSLDVGTEIYVSENAEAEWTLSGFDILVPDTCAKSGQGTGNSCCW
;
A
#
# COMPACT_ATOMS: atom_id res chain seq x y z
N MET A 1 18.05 -71.29 23.55
CA MET A 1 18.68 -72.11 22.49
C MET A 1 19.34 -71.17 21.48
N LYS A 2 20.57 -71.43 20.99
CA LYS A 2 20.92 -71.79 19.59
C LYS A 2 20.12 -71.06 18.50
N LYS A 3 20.65 -70.57 17.36
CA LYS A 3 22.00 -70.30 16.74
C LYS A 3 21.66 -69.58 15.40
N GLY A 4 22.48 -68.80 14.69
CA GLY A 4 23.83 -68.26 14.90
C GLY A 4 24.41 -67.65 13.61
N THR A 5 25.02 -66.46 13.71
CA THR A 5 26.40 -66.15 13.27
C THR A 5 26.93 -66.60 11.88
N ARG A 6 27.36 -65.64 11.02
CA ARG A 6 28.80 -65.35 10.75
C ARG A 6 29.06 -64.19 9.73
N SER A 7 30.14 -63.47 9.99
CA SER A 7 30.95 -62.58 9.12
C SER A 7 32.44 -62.98 9.35
N PRO A 8 33.52 -62.22 9.03
CA PRO A 8 33.79 -61.10 8.09
C PRO A 8 34.92 -61.57 7.09
N PRO A 9 36.08 -60.92 6.76
CA PRO A 9 36.56 -59.51 6.84
C PRO A 9 37.08 -58.87 5.50
N PRO A 10 38.39 -58.61 5.16
CA PRO A 10 38.79 -57.26 4.70
C PRO A 10 39.86 -57.14 3.57
N GLU A 11 40.44 -55.92 3.43
CA GLU A 11 41.71 -55.52 2.76
C GLU A 11 41.70 -55.49 1.21
N SER A 12 42.45 -54.61 0.50
CA SER A 12 43.72 -53.92 0.83
C SER A 12 43.91 -52.53 0.18
N ASP A 13 44.79 -51.69 0.74
CA ASP A 13 45.39 -50.50 0.07
C ASP A 13 46.32 -50.86 -1.11
N VAL A 14 46.48 -49.97 -2.10
CA VAL A 14 47.71 -49.79 -2.91
C VAL A 14 47.85 -48.32 -3.37
N SER A 15 49.10 -47.84 -3.37
CA SER A 15 49.60 -46.49 -3.69
C SER A 15 49.27 -45.92 -5.08
N GLY A 16 49.30 -44.57 -5.20
CA GLY A 16 49.47 -43.86 -6.48
C GLY A 16 50.89 -43.97 -7.07
N PRO A 17 51.16 -43.36 -8.25
CA PRO A 17 51.97 -42.12 -8.19
C PRO A 17 51.70 -41.06 -9.28
N SER A 18 52.11 -39.82 -8.97
CA SER A 18 52.60 -38.78 -9.91
C SER A 18 54.15 -38.67 -9.74
N PRO A 19 54.96 -37.94 -10.55
CA PRO A 19 54.62 -36.96 -11.59
C PRO A 19 55.48 -37.04 -12.90
N GLY A 20 55.36 -36.04 -13.78
CA GLY A 20 56.25 -35.78 -14.94
C GLY A 20 55.46 -35.27 -16.16
N ALA A 21 55.48 -34.02 -16.64
CA ALA A 21 56.41 -32.87 -16.62
C ALA A 21 57.40 -32.81 -17.79
N THR A 22 57.10 -31.94 -18.76
CA THR A 22 57.97 -31.32 -19.80
C THR A 22 57.08 -30.39 -20.67
N LEU A 23 57.58 -29.52 -21.55
CA LEU A 23 58.32 -28.24 -21.37
C LEU A 23 58.40 -27.56 -22.78
N ILE A 24 58.99 -26.34 -22.89
CA ILE A 24 59.37 -25.65 -24.15
C ILE A 24 58.16 -25.14 -25.00
N SER A 25 58.08 -23.87 -25.48
CA SER A 25 58.94 -22.67 -25.31
C SER A 25 58.20 -21.35 -25.61
N SER A 26 58.79 -20.23 -25.18
CA SER A 26 58.39 -18.82 -25.43
C SER A 26 58.58 -18.35 -26.89
N PRO A 27 58.25 -17.08 -27.20
CA PRO A 27 59.33 -16.09 -27.43
C PRO A 27 59.21 -14.83 -26.54
N THR A 28 60.12 -13.84 -26.69
CA THR A 28 60.54 -12.95 -25.58
C THR A 28 61.15 -11.61 -26.02
N ILE A 29 60.78 -10.49 -25.34
CA ILE A 29 61.42 -9.13 -25.34
C ILE A 29 61.31 -8.36 -26.69
N VAL A 30 61.02 -7.04 -26.74
CA VAL A 30 61.85 -5.81 -26.53
C VAL A 30 60.91 -4.66 -26.10
N SER A 31 60.89 -4.26 -24.81
CA SER A 31 61.58 -3.10 -24.17
C SER A 31 61.18 -1.69 -24.65
N GLY A 32 60.85 -0.80 -23.70
CA GLY A 32 60.67 0.64 -23.91
C GLY A 32 60.40 1.38 -22.60
N GLU A 33 61.40 2.08 -22.05
CA GLU A 33 61.29 2.86 -20.81
C GLU A 33 60.75 4.27 -21.06
N THR A 34 60.08 4.86 -20.06
CA THR A 34 60.29 6.29 -19.73
C THR A 34 59.83 6.59 -18.30
N THR A 35 60.50 7.54 -17.65
CA THR A 35 60.32 7.88 -16.23
C THR A 35 59.69 9.26 -16.04
N SER A 36 58.93 9.45 -14.96
CA SER A 36 58.79 10.74 -14.25
C SER A 36 58.16 10.53 -12.85
N THR A 37 58.39 11.45 -11.92
CA THR A 37 58.13 11.24 -10.48
C THR A 37 57.69 12.51 -9.74
N CYS A 38 56.52 12.46 -9.08
CA CYS A 38 56.10 13.33 -7.95
C CYS A 38 56.00 14.85 -8.23
N PRO A 39 55.58 15.73 -7.28
CA PRO A 39 54.92 15.53 -5.97
C PRO A 39 53.50 16.21 -5.90
N PRO A 40 52.79 16.22 -4.74
CA PRO A 40 51.48 16.90 -4.60
C PRO A 40 51.59 18.34 -4.03
N PRO A 41 50.48 19.12 -4.02
CA PRO A 41 50.34 20.36 -3.24
C PRO A 41 49.67 20.11 -1.87
N ASP A 42 50.03 20.96 -0.88
CA ASP A 42 49.57 20.89 0.52
C ASP A 42 48.65 22.07 0.89
N VAL A 43 48.10 22.07 2.11
CA VAL A 43 47.13 23.05 2.63
C VAL A 43 47.82 24.29 3.20
N SER A 44 47.44 25.50 2.74
CA SER A 44 47.32 26.74 3.55
C SER A 44 46.95 27.98 2.72
N GLY A 45 46.11 28.87 3.28
CA GLY A 45 45.84 30.21 2.72
C GLY A 45 44.48 30.78 3.11
N ALA A 46 44.43 31.96 3.75
CA ALA A 46 43.22 32.50 4.36
C ALA A 46 42.75 33.84 3.77
N LEU A 47 41.43 34.06 3.85
CA LEU A 47 40.71 35.34 4.06
C LEU A 47 41.31 36.65 3.48
N VAL A 48 40.55 37.34 2.60
CA VAL A 48 39.83 38.62 2.90
C VAL A 48 39.26 39.28 1.62
N SER A 49 37.95 39.58 1.65
CA SER A 49 37.23 40.69 0.99
C SER A 49 37.57 41.16 -0.44
N ARG A 50 36.56 41.13 -1.32
CA ARG A 50 35.93 42.39 -1.79
C ARG A 50 34.47 42.23 -2.23
N ARG A 51 33.66 43.24 -1.93
CA ARG A 51 32.21 43.32 -2.25
C ARG A 51 31.98 43.73 -3.70
N ARG A 52 30.87 43.27 -4.31
CA ARG A 52 29.97 44.11 -5.14
C ARG A 52 28.58 43.47 -5.30
N ARG A 53 27.53 44.22 -4.98
CA ARG A 53 26.18 44.06 -5.57
C ARG A 53 26.15 44.84 -6.91
N PRO A 54 25.13 44.66 -7.75
CA PRO A 54 24.08 45.68 -7.73
C PRO A 54 22.63 45.13 -7.80
N THR A 55 21.68 46.05 -7.64
CA THR A 55 20.22 45.94 -7.72
C THR A 55 19.69 47.29 -8.27
N PRO A 56 18.39 47.49 -8.57
CA PRO A 56 17.55 46.82 -9.58
C PRO A 56 16.81 47.87 -10.48
N CYS A 57 15.65 47.51 -11.06
CA CYS A 57 14.60 48.41 -11.61
C CYS A 57 14.89 49.09 -12.99
N PRO A 58 13.87 49.65 -13.71
CA PRO A 58 12.47 49.89 -13.28
C PRO A 58 11.35 49.35 -14.20
N LEU A 59 10.09 49.46 -13.72
CA LEU A 59 8.86 49.34 -14.51
C LEU A 59 8.65 50.52 -15.48
N ARG A 60 7.69 50.38 -16.41
CA ARG A 60 7.00 51.51 -17.06
C ARG A 60 5.49 51.24 -17.16
N LEU A 61 4.67 52.29 -17.02
CA LEU A 61 3.19 52.24 -16.99
C LEU A 61 2.58 53.35 -17.85
N MET A 62 1.77 52.99 -18.86
CA MET A 62 0.66 53.71 -19.53
C MET A 62 -0.04 52.69 -20.46
N GLY A 63 -1.35 52.69 -20.74
CA GLY A 63 -2.48 53.42 -20.17
C GLY A 63 -3.65 53.57 -21.18
N SER A 64 -4.84 53.01 -20.88
CA SER A 64 -6.18 53.18 -21.53
C SER A 64 -6.26 53.08 -23.09
N SER A 65 -7.20 52.35 -23.71
CA SER A 65 -8.66 52.59 -23.58
C SER A 65 -9.55 51.51 -24.25
N ASP A 66 -10.66 51.18 -23.59
CA ASP A 66 -12.05 50.99 -24.06
C ASP A 66 -12.49 50.24 -25.35
N THR A 67 -13.61 49.53 -25.17
CA THR A 67 -14.66 49.08 -26.13
C THR A 67 -14.39 47.92 -27.10
N GLY A 68 -15.44 47.10 -27.29
CA GLY A 68 -15.52 46.02 -28.29
C GLY A 68 -16.12 44.74 -27.71
N ALA A 69 -17.31 44.34 -28.17
CA ALA A 69 -18.00 43.10 -27.76
C ALA A 69 -18.38 42.27 -29.01
N CYS A 70 -19.00 41.11 -28.76
CA CYS A 70 -19.68 40.22 -29.72
C CYS A 70 -18.82 39.17 -30.47
N ASP A 71 -18.91 37.93 -29.97
CA ASP A 71 -19.61 36.81 -30.63
C ASP A 71 -19.10 36.11 -31.92
N VAL A 72 -18.98 34.77 -31.76
CA VAL A 72 -19.64 33.72 -32.57
C VAL A 72 -19.04 33.33 -33.95
N THR A 73 -18.17 32.31 -33.88
CA THR A 73 -18.12 31.06 -34.68
C THR A 73 -17.99 31.05 -36.23
N ALA A 74 -17.23 30.04 -36.68
CA ALA A 74 -17.61 29.00 -37.67
C ALA A 74 -16.91 28.94 -39.06
N HIS A 75 -16.56 27.69 -39.42
CA HIS A 75 -16.41 27.06 -40.74
C HIS A 75 -15.43 27.59 -41.82
N ASP A 76 -14.38 26.79 -42.02
CA ASP A 76 -14.06 26.06 -43.26
C ASP A 76 -14.03 26.78 -44.63
N ALA A 77 -12.79 27.04 -45.08
CA ALA A 77 -12.31 26.69 -46.43
C ALA A 77 -10.85 26.20 -46.27
N LEU A 78 -10.35 25.09 -46.81
CA LEU A 78 -10.37 24.53 -48.18
C LEU A 78 -9.70 25.42 -49.25
N LEU A 79 -9.01 24.74 -50.18
CA LEU A 79 -8.09 25.25 -51.21
C LEU A 79 -6.69 25.66 -50.66
N SER A 80 -5.58 25.36 -51.34
CA SER A 80 -5.36 24.41 -52.46
C SER A 80 -3.87 24.07 -52.59
N ASP A 81 -3.55 23.00 -53.32
CA ASP A 81 -2.17 22.66 -53.72
C ASP A 81 -1.52 23.74 -54.58
N GLU A 82 -0.20 23.89 -54.46
CA GLU A 82 0.69 23.88 -55.62
C GLU A 82 2.10 23.41 -55.21
N ALA A 83 2.80 22.71 -56.10
CA ALA A 83 4.09 22.06 -55.80
C ALA A 83 5.07 22.23 -56.97
N ILE A 84 6.32 22.57 -56.66
CA ILE A 84 7.44 22.54 -57.61
C ILE A 84 8.68 21.87 -56.99
N GLU A 85 9.38 21.15 -57.87
CA GLU A 85 10.58 20.31 -57.74
C GLU A 85 11.80 21.04 -57.12
N SER A 86 12.92 20.40 -56.73
CA SER A 86 13.64 19.32 -57.43
C SER A 86 14.84 18.73 -56.64
N ASN A 87 15.39 17.63 -57.19
CA ASN A 87 16.78 17.11 -57.03
C ASN A 87 17.20 16.33 -55.76
N GLY A 88 17.41 15.01 -55.95
CA GLY A 88 18.43 14.20 -55.22
C GLY A 88 19.80 14.26 -55.91
N PRO A 89 20.81 13.43 -55.52
CA PRO A 89 20.76 12.00 -55.87
C PRO A 89 21.51 10.99 -54.93
N ASN A 90 21.20 9.68 -55.09
CA ASN A 90 22.05 8.46 -55.05
C ASN A 90 23.15 8.21 -53.96
N ALA A 91 23.56 6.98 -53.60
CA ALA A 91 23.00 5.60 -53.64
C ALA A 91 23.99 4.58 -52.98
N MET A 92 23.57 3.31 -52.81
CA MET A 92 24.35 2.07 -52.54
C MET A 92 24.94 1.79 -51.13
N ASN A 93 25.38 0.55 -50.79
CA ASN A 93 24.72 -0.80 -50.83
C ASN A 93 25.61 -1.92 -50.20
N SER A 94 25.05 -2.88 -49.44
CA SER A 94 25.56 -4.25 -49.16
C SER A 94 24.56 -4.97 -48.22
N LEU A 95 23.87 -6.08 -48.54
CA LEU A 95 24.31 -7.47 -48.82
C LEU A 95 25.01 -8.13 -47.60
N LEU A 96 24.71 -9.38 -47.18
CA LEU A 96 23.70 -10.38 -47.60
C LEU A 96 23.55 -11.53 -46.56
N GLN A 97 22.43 -12.27 -46.61
CA GLN A 97 22.22 -13.74 -46.38
C GLN A 97 21.03 -14.14 -45.47
N GLN A 98 20.16 -15.00 -46.04
CA GLN A 98 19.29 -15.97 -45.33
C GLN A 98 19.79 -17.39 -45.68
N PRO A 99 19.18 -18.44 -45.11
CA PRO A 99 18.51 -19.39 -46.02
C PRO A 99 17.08 -19.78 -45.60
N LEU A 100 16.31 -20.27 -46.58
CA LEU A 100 14.91 -20.73 -46.44
C LEU A 100 14.80 -22.24 -46.63
N HIS A 101 14.03 -22.91 -45.75
CA HIS A 101 13.24 -24.12 -46.05
C HIS A 101 12.10 -24.24 -45.01
N GLY A 102 10.86 -24.62 -45.32
CA GLY A 102 10.23 -24.75 -46.64
C GLY A 102 9.31 -25.96 -46.81
N ALA A 103 8.08 -25.93 -46.27
CA ALA A 103 6.94 -26.72 -46.76
C ALA A 103 5.62 -26.29 -46.07
N ALA A 104 4.52 -26.22 -46.83
CA ALA A 104 3.16 -26.11 -46.29
C ALA A 104 2.25 -27.14 -46.98
N ARG A 105 1.35 -27.77 -46.22
CA ARG A 105 0.18 -28.48 -46.75
C ARG A 105 -1.02 -28.25 -45.83
N ARG A 106 -2.17 -27.94 -46.43
CA ARG A 106 -3.48 -28.05 -45.78
C ARG A 106 -3.86 -29.53 -45.66
N TRP A 107 -4.80 -29.87 -44.77
CA TRP A 107 -6.07 -30.55 -45.09
C TRP A 107 -6.91 -30.72 -43.81
N ALA A 108 -8.23 -30.80 -43.98
CA ALA A 108 -9.26 -31.10 -42.97
C ALA A 108 -10.54 -31.51 -43.73
N PRO A 109 -11.58 -32.07 -43.08
CA PRO A 109 -11.72 -32.53 -41.69
C PRO A 109 -11.85 -34.07 -41.63
N TRP A 110 -12.47 -34.63 -40.58
CA TRP A 110 -13.57 -35.63 -40.68
C TRP A 110 -14.20 -35.89 -39.29
N ASN A 111 -15.46 -36.35 -39.25
CA ASN A 111 -16.21 -36.75 -38.05
C ASN A 111 -16.49 -38.27 -38.10
N GLY A 112 -16.74 -38.93 -36.94
CA GLY A 112 -17.53 -40.18 -36.97
C GLY A 112 -17.38 -41.21 -35.84
N ALA A 113 -18.51 -41.45 -35.15
CA ALA A 113 -19.05 -42.76 -34.74
C ALA A 113 -18.32 -43.69 -33.72
N THR A 114 -18.88 -43.64 -32.52
CA THR A 114 -19.11 -44.67 -31.48
C THR A 114 -19.31 -46.15 -31.90
N LEU A 115 -18.75 -47.08 -31.11
CA LEU A 115 -19.29 -48.43 -30.74
C LEU A 115 -18.41 -48.94 -29.56
N VAL A 116 -18.86 -49.40 -28.38
CA VAL A 116 -19.96 -50.27 -27.87
C VAL A 116 -19.60 -51.76 -27.83
N GLY A 117 -19.69 -52.35 -26.61
CA GLY A 117 -19.38 -53.75 -26.23
C GLY A 117 -18.59 -53.76 -24.90
N GLU A 118 -19.06 -54.17 -23.71
CA GLU A 118 -19.72 -55.42 -23.26
C GLU A 118 -18.75 -56.64 -23.18
N ILE A 119 -18.75 -57.54 -22.17
CA ILE A 119 -19.71 -57.82 -21.09
C ILE A 119 -19.12 -58.63 -19.88
N HIS A 120 -19.77 -58.57 -18.69
CA HIS A 120 -19.67 -59.46 -17.48
C HIS A 120 -18.33 -59.57 -16.68
N GLY A 121 -18.34 -59.93 -15.37
CA GLY A 121 -19.45 -60.11 -14.41
C GLY A 121 -19.07 -60.80 -13.06
N ALA A 122 -20.00 -60.76 -12.07
CA ALA A 122 -19.99 -61.38 -10.70
C ALA A 122 -19.00 -60.76 -9.66
N HIS A 123 -19.38 -60.29 -8.44
CA HIS A 123 -20.16 -60.84 -7.29
C HIS A 123 -19.32 -61.78 -6.37
N THR A 124 -19.35 -61.77 -5.02
CA THR A 124 -20.12 -61.07 -3.92
C THR A 124 -19.32 -61.28 -2.59
N ALA A 125 -19.57 -60.76 -1.37
CA ALA A 125 -20.50 -59.84 -0.64
C ALA A 125 -19.82 -59.50 0.74
N GLY A 126 -20.31 -58.69 1.71
CA GLY A 126 -21.49 -57.83 1.86
C GLY A 126 -21.79 -57.47 3.35
N GLY A 127 -22.74 -56.56 3.61
CA GLY A 127 -23.26 -56.16 4.94
C GLY A 127 -22.65 -54.86 5.52
N LEU A 128 -23.36 -53.98 6.24
CA LEU A 128 -24.79 -53.90 6.63
C LEU A 128 -25.29 -52.41 6.68
N LEU A 129 -26.61 -52.22 6.81
CA LEU A 129 -27.38 -50.94 6.74
C LEU A 129 -27.84 -50.47 8.17
N PRO A 130 -28.71 -49.44 8.44
CA PRO A 130 -29.55 -48.61 7.53
C PRO A 130 -29.86 -47.10 7.87
N TRP A 131 -29.95 -46.26 6.82
CA TRP A 131 -31.03 -45.24 6.52
C TRP A 131 -31.13 -43.97 7.41
N MET A 132 -31.82 -42.85 7.04
CA MET A 132 -32.80 -42.56 5.98
C MET A 132 -32.54 -41.23 5.22
N TRP A 133 -33.13 -41.08 4.03
CA TRP A 133 -33.51 -39.81 3.37
C TRP A 133 -34.97 -39.94 2.84
N ARG A 134 -35.67 -38.84 2.55
CA ARG A 134 -37.01 -38.85 1.91
C ARG A 134 -37.11 -37.82 0.77
N ASN A 135 -37.71 -38.22 -0.35
CA ASN A 135 -38.11 -37.34 -1.46
C ASN A 135 -39.61 -36.97 -1.37
N PRO A 136 -40.03 -35.82 -1.92
CA PRO A 136 -41.43 -35.46 -2.12
C PRO A 136 -42.01 -36.05 -3.42
N PRO A 137 -43.35 -36.22 -3.55
CA PRO A 137 -43.99 -36.75 -4.74
C PRO A 137 -44.38 -35.66 -5.77
N ARG A 138 -44.46 -36.06 -7.05
CA ARG A 138 -45.23 -35.36 -8.09
C ARG A 138 -46.59 -36.06 -8.29
N LEU A 139 -47.62 -35.32 -8.66
CA LEU A 139 -48.90 -35.84 -9.18
C LEU A 139 -49.36 -35.01 -10.39
N GLN A 140 -50.29 -35.55 -11.18
CA GLN A 140 -50.60 -35.09 -12.54
C GLN A 140 -51.87 -34.24 -12.65
N HIS A 141 -52.00 -33.60 -13.83
CA HIS A 141 -53.13 -32.84 -14.36
C HIS A 141 -54.54 -33.18 -13.84
N HIS A 142 -55.33 -32.13 -13.62
CA HIS A 142 -56.60 -31.96 -14.32
C HIS A 142 -56.66 -30.53 -14.89
N ALA A 143 -57.47 -30.32 -15.94
CA ALA A 143 -57.62 -29.02 -16.59
C ALA A 143 -59.10 -28.62 -16.66
N GLU A 144 -59.40 -27.34 -16.44
CA GLU A 144 -60.70 -26.75 -16.73
C GLU A 144 -60.54 -25.27 -17.14
N ASN A 145 -61.29 -24.83 -18.14
CA ASN A 145 -61.19 -23.48 -18.71
C ASN A 145 -62.16 -22.50 -18.04
N LYS A 146 -61.74 -21.24 -17.87
CA LYS A 146 -62.63 -20.07 -17.95
C LYS A 146 -61.86 -18.80 -18.32
N HIS A 147 -62.48 -17.95 -19.13
CA HIS A 147 -61.88 -16.73 -19.67
C HIS A 147 -61.94 -15.55 -18.68
N GLY A 148 -60.94 -14.69 -18.74
CA GLY A 148 -60.93 -13.36 -18.11
C GLY A 148 -59.93 -12.45 -18.81
N HIS A 149 -60.38 -11.59 -19.72
CA HIS A 149 -59.54 -10.57 -20.35
C HIS A 149 -59.42 -9.34 -19.45
N LEU A 150 -58.22 -8.76 -19.31
CA LEU A 150 -58.02 -7.31 -19.32
C LEU A 150 -56.54 -6.91 -19.56
N HIS A 151 -56.39 -5.78 -20.24
CA HIS A 151 -55.21 -5.31 -20.97
C HIS A 151 -53.93 -5.02 -20.16
N LEU A 152 -52.79 -5.24 -20.81
CA LEU A 152 -51.52 -4.52 -20.57
C LEU A 152 -51.25 -3.55 -21.73
N PRO A 153 -50.79 -2.30 -21.48
CA PRO A 153 -50.26 -1.39 -22.50
C PRO A 153 -48.71 -1.40 -22.56
N PRO A 154 -48.07 -0.91 -23.67
CA PRO A 154 -46.62 -0.99 -23.90
C PRO A 154 -45.84 0.27 -23.44
N PRO A 155 -44.49 0.24 -23.45
CA PRO A 155 -43.65 1.33 -22.96
C PRO A 155 -43.39 2.46 -23.98
N PHE A 156 -43.33 3.70 -23.46
CA PHE A 156 -42.83 4.94 -24.07
C PHE A 156 -42.36 5.85 -22.90
N ALA A 157 -41.51 6.87 -23.03
CA ALA A 157 -40.45 7.25 -23.96
C ALA A 157 -39.75 8.50 -23.36
N HIS A 158 -38.71 9.05 -23.99
CA HIS A 158 -38.04 10.28 -23.52
C HIS A 158 -39.00 11.47 -23.30
N TYR A 159 -38.73 12.31 -22.29
CA TYR A 159 -38.90 13.76 -22.41
C TYR A 159 -37.94 14.53 -21.49
N ARG A 160 -37.34 15.61 -22.00
CA ARG A 160 -36.80 16.71 -21.17
C ARG A 160 -37.97 17.54 -20.59
N PRO A 161 -37.70 18.50 -19.71
CA PRO A 161 -38.03 19.86 -20.15
C PRO A 161 -36.97 20.91 -19.81
N THR A 162 -36.95 21.97 -20.61
CA THR A 162 -36.16 23.20 -20.40
C THR A 162 -36.86 24.16 -19.45
N SER A 163 -36.10 25.11 -18.93
CA SER A 163 -36.57 26.23 -18.11
C SER A 163 -37.50 27.20 -18.85
N GLN A 164 -38.39 27.87 -18.10
CA GLN A 164 -38.77 29.27 -18.35
C GLN A 164 -39.29 29.95 -17.06
N LEU A 165 -39.28 31.28 -17.05
CA LEU A 165 -39.64 32.11 -15.89
C LEU A 165 -41.16 32.41 -15.83
N SER A 166 -41.66 32.67 -14.63
CA SER A 166 -42.83 33.53 -14.41
C SER A 166 -42.70 34.30 -13.08
N THR A 167 -43.35 35.46 -12.95
CA THR A 167 -43.08 36.45 -11.90
C THR A 167 -44.32 36.86 -11.10
N ARG A 168 -44.12 37.02 -9.78
CA ARG A 168 -44.96 37.77 -8.81
C ARG A 168 -46.44 37.37 -8.66
N GLN A 169 -46.86 37.15 -7.42
CA GLN A 169 -47.62 38.19 -6.68
C GLN A 169 -47.63 37.94 -5.15
N ASN A 170 -48.17 38.91 -4.40
CA ASN A 170 -48.16 38.99 -2.93
C ASN A 170 -49.49 38.53 -2.31
N LEU A 171 -49.58 38.65 -0.97
CA LEU A 171 -50.76 38.54 -0.07
C LEU A 171 -50.97 37.13 0.55
N SER A 172 -51.37 36.98 1.82
CA SER A 172 -51.38 37.93 2.96
C SER A 172 -51.51 37.19 4.31
N ARG A 173 -51.07 37.81 5.42
CA ARG A 173 -51.41 37.41 6.80
C ARG A 173 -52.72 38.07 7.25
N PRO A 174 -53.53 37.40 8.09
CA PRO A 174 -53.55 37.71 9.53
C PRO A 174 -53.48 36.43 10.40
N GLN A 175 -52.90 36.32 11.61
CA GLN A 175 -52.62 37.20 12.78
C GLN A 175 -53.65 37.06 13.94
N ARG A 176 -53.13 36.73 15.15
CA ARG A 176 -53.75 36.74 16.51
C ARG A 176 -54.60 35.48 16.86
N ARG A 177 -54.72 35.06 18.13
CA ARG A 177 -54.42 35.73 19.42
C ARG A 177 -54.10 34.72 20.57
N HIS A 178 -53.14 35.05 21.44
CA HIS A 178 -52.93 34.73 22.89
C HIS A 178 -53.61 33.50 23.56
N SER A 179 -53.00 32.75 24.51
CA SER A 179 -51.69 32.83 25.24
C SER A 179 -51.46 31.51 26.04
N ASN A 180 -50.61 31.28 27.07
CA ASN A 180 -49.85 32.15 27.99
C ASN A 180 -48.74 31.40 28.80
N ARG A 181 -47.95 32.17 29.56
CA ARG A 181 -47.07 31.86 30.74
C ARG A 181 -45.77 31.02 30.61
N ILE A 182 -44.67 31.78 30.61
CA ILE A 182 -43.52 31.76 31.57
C ILE A 182 -42.62 30.52 31.62
N GLY A 183 -41.30 30.76 31.43
CA GLY A 183 -40.23 29.79 31.64
C GLY A 183 -38.85 30.31 31.22
N ASP A 184 -38.38 31.43 31.79
CA ASP A 184 -37.15 32.10 31.36
C ASP A 184 -35.84 31.37 31.73
N ARG A 185 -34.90 31.34 30.78
CA ARG A 185 -33.49 31.74 30.99
C ARG A 185 -32.79 31.98 29.65
N GLN A 186 -31.90 32.98 29.62
CA GLN A 186 -31.25 33.48 28.41
C GLN A 186 -29.81 32.98 28.27
N PHE A 187 -29.33 32.88 27.02
CA PHE A 187 -27.90 32.93 26.67
C PHE A 187 -27.31 34.32 26.96
N PRO A 188 -25.98 34.46 26.91
CA PRO A 188 -25.45 35.20 25.76
C PRO A 188 -24.28 34.51 25.06
N SER A 189 -24.03 34.93 23.83
CA SER A 189 -22.84 34.62 23.02
C SER A 189 -21.75 35.69 23.23
N LEU A 190 -20.47 35.33 23.01
CA LEU A 190 -19.63 35.93 21.95
C LEU A 190 -18.17 35.44 21.97
N SER A 191 -17.56 35.56 20.80
CA SER A 191 -16.15 35.39 20.43
C SER A 191 -15.10 35.96 21.38
N LEU A 192 -13.91 35.35 21.40
CA LEU A 192 -12.64 36.10 21.47
C LEU A 192 -11.46 35.32 20.88
N LEU A 193 -10.57 36.03 20.18
CA LEU A 193 -9.29 35.54 19.68
C LEU A 193 -8.26 36.67 19.93
N ARG A 194 -7.38 36.53 20.93
CA ARG A 194 -6.02 37.13 20.98
C ARG A 194 -5.24 36.92 22.28
N GLU A 195 -4.02 36.41 22.10
CA GLU A 195 -2.72 36.88 22.62
C GLU A 195 -2.57 37.39 24.09
N CYS A 196 -1.73 36.65 24.83
CA CYS A 196 -0.62 37.13 25.66
C CYS A 196 -0.84 38.02 26.91
N ALA A 197 -0.77 37.39 28.09
CA ALA A 197 -0.09 37.95 29.28
C ALA A 197 0.29 36.83 30.28
N GLU A 198 1.47 36.92 30.90
CA GLU A 198 1.74 36.23 32.19
C GLU A 198 1.00 36.95 33.33
N PRO A 199 0.74 36.28 34.47
CA PRO A 199 1.54 36.67 35.63
C PRO A 199 1.90 35.54 36.61
N THR A 200 2.94 35.80 37.39
CA THR A 200 3.37 35.01 38.56
C THR A 200 2.42 35.15 39.75
N ALA A 201 2.10 34.05 40.45
CA ALA A 201 1.84 34.05 41.91
C ALA A 201 1.91 32.65 42.55
N VAL A 202 2.49 32.60 43.76
CA VAL A 202 2.67 31.44 44.64
C VAL A 202 1.38 31.10 45.42
N PRO A 203 1.19 29.83 45.82
CA PRO A 203 0.76 29.58 47.21
C PRO A 203 1.63 28.53 47.94
N THR A 204 2.22 28.93 49.07
CA THR A 204 2.52 28.04 50.21
C THR A 204 1.19 27.76 50.96
N THR A 205 1.01 26.82 51.89
CA THR A 205 1.90 26.05 52.81
C THR A 205 1.09 24.77 53.21
N VAL A 206 1.48 23.77 54.03
CA VAL A 206 2.49 23.56 55.09
C VAL A 206 2.94 22.08 55.07
N CYS A 207 4.13 21.76 55.57
CA CYS A 207 4.48 20.43 56.12
C CYS A 207 5.32 20.58 57.40
N ARG A 208 5.26 19.62 58.34
CA ARG A 208 6.02 19.67 59.60
C ARG A 208 6.60 18.30 60.06
N LEU A 209 7.92 18.28 60.19
CA LEU A 209 8.72 17.64 61.27
C LEU A 209 8.75 16.09 61.43
N HIS A 210 9.85 15.47 60.95
CA HIS A 210 11.03 14.97 61.73
C HIS A 210 10.88 14.17 63.05
N PRO A 211 11.92 13.42 63.54
CA PRO A 211 13.24 13.03 62.96
C PRO A 211 13.58 11.49 63.19
N PRO A 212 14.81 11.01 63.53
CA PRO A 212 15.89 10.64 62.59
C PRO A 212 16.53 9.21 62.78
N GLY A 213 17.45 8.81 61.88
CA GLY A 213 18.28 7.58 62.01
C GLY A 213 19.69 7.67 61.37
N PHE A 214 20.72 7.25 62.11
CA PHE A 214 22.17 7.48 61.95
C PHE A 214 22.93 7.14 60.63
N ARG A 215 23.81 8.09 60.25
CA ARG A 215 25.22 8.00 59.75
C ARG A 215 25.82 6.66 59.26
N ILE A 216 26.58 6.75 58.16
CA ILE A 216 28.00 6.28 58.04
C ILE A 216 28.86 7.44 57.51
N SER A 217 30.18 7.40 57.71
CA SER A 217 31.17 8.43 57.33
C SER A 217 32.32 7.83 56.52
N CYS A 218 32.91 8.61 55.61
CA CYS A 218 34.17 8.27 54.94
C CYS A 218 35.29 9.21 55.41
N SER A 219 36.42 8.64 55.83
CA SER A 219 37.65 9.34 56.20
C SER A 219 38.73 9.12 55.14
N ALA A 220 39.74 10.00 55.09
CA ALA A 220 40.80 9.97 54.09
C ALA A 220 42.20 9.92 54.71
N ALA A 221 43.16 9.48 53.88
CA ALA A 221 44.62 9.52 54.05
C ALA A 221 45.26 8.66 55.15
N ASP A 222 46.27 7.89 54.74
CA ASP A 222 47.54 7.72 55.44
C ASP A 222 48.64 7.49 54.37
N GLU A 223 49.88 7.89 54.64
CA GLU A 223 51.00 7.88 53.66
C GLU A 223 51.94 6.67 53.83
N PHE A 224 52.59 6.22 52.75
CA PHE A 224 53.90 5.57 52.81
C PHE A 224 54.74 5.87 51.55
N HIS A 225 56.07 5.78 51.65
CA HIS A 225 57.04 6.40 50.75
C HIS A 225 58.01 5.38 50.06
N PHE A 226 58.90 5.89 49.20
CA PHE A 226 59.99 5.21 48.42
C PHE A 226 59.61 4.66 47.01
N PRO A 227 60.58 4.51 46.08
CA PRO A 227 61.41 5.57 45.50
C PRO A 227 61.32 5.60 43.94
N PRO A 228 61.83 6.64 43.25
CA PRO A 228 61.56 6.81 41.81
C PRO A 228 62.59 6.14 40.88
N GLN A 229 62.12 5.45 39.82
CA GLN A 229 62.72 5.53 38.47
C GLN A 229 61.91 4.84 37.35
N MET A 230 62.23 5.25 36.12
CA MET A 230 61.93 4.67 34.80
C MET A 230 60.50 4.77 34.19
N THR A 231 60.47 5.49 33.05
CA THR A 231 59.64 5.29 31.85
C THR A 231 58.12 5.22 32.01
N ALA A 232 57.47 6.37 31.84
CA ALA A 232 56.04 6.42 31.53
C ALA A 232 55.74 5.91 30.11
N TRP A 233 54.90 4.88 29.99
CA TRP A 233 54.08 4.69 28.78
C TRP A 233 52.89 5.68 28.81
N PRO A 234 52.51 6.30 27.69
CA PRO A 234 51.39 7.22 27.65
C PRO A 234 50.07 6.47 27.80
N ALA A 235 49.44 6.55 28.97
CA ALA A 235 48.14 5.94 29.27
C ALA A 235 47.03 6.31 28.25
N ALA A 236 47.17 7.46 27.58
CA ALA A 236 46.34 7.88 26.46
C ALA A 236 46.26 6.84 25.32
N ALA A 237 47.34 6.10 25.04
CA ALA A 237 47.33 5.07 23.98
C ALA A 237 46.41 3.89 24.34
N ALA A 238 46.44 3.44 25.59
CA ALA A 238 45.57 2.37 26.07
C ALA A 238 44.09 2.83 26.17
N ALA A 239 43.86 4.06 26.62
CA ALA A 239 42.52 4.65 26.66
C ALA A 239 41.92 4.80 25.26
N SER A 240 42.67 5.35 24.29
CA SER A 240 42.23 5.46 22.90
C SER A 240 42.01 4.10 22.25
N LEU A 241 42.79 3.06 22.58
CA LEU A 241 42.57 1.71 22.07
C LEU A 241 41.30 1.07 22.68
N LEU A 242 41.02 1.27 23.98
CA LEU A 242 39.76 0.83 24.58
C LEU A 242 38.56 1.56 23.98
N ILE A 243 38.65 2.88 23.76
CA ILE A 243 37.57 3.67 23.12
C ILE A 243 37.37 3.25 21.67
N ALA A 244 38.44 2.97 20.91
CA ALA A 244 38.34 2.42 19.57
C ALA A 244 37.70 1.03 19.56
N VAL A 245 38.08 0.12 20.47
CA VAL A 245 37.47 -1.22 20.57
C VAL A 245 36.00 -1.14 21.01
N LEU A 246 35.66 -0.27 21.96
CA LEU A 246 34.27 -0.03 22.37
C LEU A 246 33.44 0.63 21.26
N SER A 247 34.03 1.50 20.45
CA SER A 247 33.37 2.13 19.29
C SER A 247 33.22 1.18 18.10
N CYS A 248 34.15 0.23 17.91
CA CYS A 248 34.00 -0.87 16.96
C CYS A 248 33.02 -1.95 17.48
N CYS A 249 32.69 -1.94 18.76
CA CYS A 249 31.60 -2.69 19.35
C CYS A 249 30.28 -1.90 19.32
N GLU A 250 29.80 -1.59 18.10
CA GLU A 250 28.35 -1.64 17.84
C GLU A 250 27.89 -3.08 18.13
N ALA A 251 27.66 -3.37 19.42
CA ALA A 251 27.28 -4.70 19.85
C ALA A 251 25.95 -5.05 19.19
N ALA A 252 25.96 -6.10 18.36
CA ALA A 252 24.80 -6.57 17.62
C ALA A 252 23.63 -6.86 18.58
N GLN A 253 22.74 -5.87 18.72
CA GLN A 253 21.57 -6.01 19.58
C GLN A 253 20.61 -6.95 18.86
N ALA A 254 20.43 -8.14 19.41
CA ALA A 254 19.42 -9.06 18.92
C ALA A 254 18.05 -8.36 18.92
N ILE A 255 17.32 -8.51 17.83
CA ILE A 255 16.00 -7.93 17.57
C ILE A 255 14.99 -8.65 18.47
N ARG A 256 14.92 -8.16 19.70
CA ARG A 256 14.01 -8.58 20.75
C ARG A 256 12.76 -7.71 20.64
N THR A 257 11.66 -8.32 20.23
CA THR A 257 10.33 -7.85 20.61
C THR A 257 10.25 -7.75 22.13
N HIS A 258 9.67 -6.69 22.68
CA HIS A 258 9.37 -6.52 24.09
C HIS A 258 8.19 -7.39 24.58
N GLY A 259 7.98 -8.57 23.97
CA GLY A 259 7.04 -9.62 24.37
C GLY A 259 7.47 -10.43 25.60
N GLY A 260 8.32 -9.86 26.46
CA GLY A 260 8.87 -10.50 27.67
C GLY A 260 7.86 -10.60 28.81
N GLY A 261 6.74 -11.30 28.59
CA GLY A 261 5.67 -11.50 29.58
C GLY A 261 4.60 -10.41 29.65
N GLY A 262 4.66 -9.40 28.77
CA GLY A 262 3.60 -8.40 28.62
C GLY A 262 2.39 -8.93 27.84
N ALA A 263 1.20 -8.39 28.14
CA ALA A 263 0.02 -8.63 27.33
C ALA A 263 0.10 -7.85 26.00
N TYR A 264 -0.50 -8.40 24.95
CA TYR A 264 -0.79 -7.67 23.71
C TYR A 264 -2.24 -7.21 23.69
N VAL A 265 -2.49 -6.07 23.05
CA VAL A 265 -3.82 -5.51 22.75
C VAL A 265 -3.91 -5.19 21.27
N SER A 266 -5.13 -5.13 20.74
CA SER A 266 -5.33 -4.72 19.36
C SER A 266 -5.08 -3.21 19.19
N ALA A 267 -4.34 -2.88 18.13
CA ALA A 267 -4.17 -1.53 17.61
C ALA A 267 -5.36 -1.08 16.74
N LEU A 268 -6.31 -1.97 16.46
CA LEU A 268 -7.43 -1.75 15.55
C LEU A 268 -8.72 -1.37 16.28
N GLY A 269 -9.58 -0.63 15.58
CA GLY A 269 -10.95 -0.34 16.02
C GLY A 269 -11.93 -1.53 15.93
N ASP A 270 -11.68 -2.44 14.98
CA ASP A 270 -12.47 -3.65 14.73
C ASP A 270 -11.55 -4.89 14.73
N PRO A 271 -11.08 -5.35 15.91
CA PRO A 271 -10.08 -6.41 16.03
C PRO A 271 -10.59 -7.73 15.43
N GLY A 272 -9.85 -8.31 14.48
CA GLY A 272 -10.23 -9.56 13.83
C GLY A 272 -11.47 -9.45 12.93
N MET A 273 -11.89 -8.24 12.57
CA MET A 273 -13.11 -7.96 11.80
C MET A 273 -14.39 -8.49 12.48
N LEU A 274 -14.45 -8.46 13.82
CA LEU A 274 -15.48 -9.12 14.63
C LEU A 274 -16.75 -8.30 14.88
N ARG A 275 -16.78 -6.99 14.58
CA ARG A 275 -17.96 -6.13 14.79
C ARG A 275 -19.10 -6.48 13.82
N ASP A 276 -20.37 -6.36 14.26
CA ASP A 276 -21.55 -6.61 13.39
C ASP A 276 -21.90 -5.41 12.49
N GLY A 277 -21.71 -4.17 12.98
CA GLY A 277 -21.79 -2.97 12.14
C GLY A 277 -20.45 -2.69 11.46
N LEU A 278 -20.39 -2.73 10.14
CA LEU A 278 -19.13 -2.58 9.38
C LEU A 278 -18.81 -1.11 9.07
N ARG A 279 -17.55 -0.87 8.68
CA ARG A 279 -17.02 0.38 8.15
C ARG A 279 -16.02 0.07 7.02
N VAL A 280 -16.42 0.31 5.78
CA VAL A 280 -15.54 0.20 4.59
C VAL A 280 -15.58 1.52 3.84
N ALA A 281 -14.42 2.02 3.44
CA ALA A 281 -14.29 3.03 2.39
C ALA A 281 -13.59 2.43 1.17
N TRP A 282 -13.68 3.14 0.05
CA TRP A 282 -12.91 2.83 -1.15
C TRP A 282 -12.26 4.07 -1.74
N GLU A 283 -11.14 3.84 -2.42
CA GLU A 283 -10.41 4.85 -3.18
C GLU A 283 -9.94 4.26 -4.51
N ALA A 284 -9.88 5.08 -5.55
CA ALA A 284 -9.52 4.63 -6.89
C ALA A 284 -8.64 5.66 -7.61
N TRP A 285 -7.40 5.26 -7.89
CA TRP A 285 -6.33 6.16 -8.31
C TRP A 285 -5.83 5.95 -9.73
N ASN A 286 -5.22 7.01 -10.27
CA ASN A 286 -4.25 6.94 -11.36
C ASN A 286 -2.85 6.52 -10.85
N PHE A 287 -1.84 6.58 -11.72
CA PHE A 287 -0.49 6.12 -11.45
C PHE A 287 0.18 6.74 -10.21
N CYS A 288 -0.03 8.03 -9.95
CA CYS A 288 0.66 8.78 -8.91
C CYS A 288 -0.13 8.93 -7.59
N ASN A 289 -1.16 8.11 -7.35
CA ASN A 289 -2.12 8.27 -6.24
C ASN A 289 -2.97 9.55 -6.32
N GLU A 290 -3.18 10.10 -7.52
CA GLU A 290 -4.02 11.27 -7.74
C GLU A 290 -5.32 10.91 -8.50
N VAL A 291 -6.25 11.85 -8.57
CA VAL A 291 -7.43 11.81 -9.44
C VAL A 291 -7.04 12.23 -10.85
N GLY A 292 -6.54 13.46 -11.00
CA GLY A 292 -6.32 14.14 -12.29
C GLY A 292 -7.61 14.53 -13.00
N GLN A 293 -8.53 13.57 -13.25
CA GLN A 293 -9.88 13.80 -13.76
C GLN A 293 -10.89 12.78 -13.20
N GLU A 294 -12.07 13.23 -12.76
CA GLU A 294 -13.16 12.36 -12.31
C GLU A 294 -13.74 11.51 -13.45
N ALA A 295 -14.15 10.28 -13.16
CA ALA A 295 -14.85 9.44 -14.13
C ALA A 295 -16.24 10.04 -14.48
N PRO A 296 -16.64 10.11 -15.78
CA PRO A 296 -17.87 10.77 -16.20
C PRO A 296 -19.13 10.25 -15.49
N GLY A 297 -19.78 11.11 -14.72
CA GLY A 297 -21.01 10.79 -13.99
C GLY A 297 -20.82 10.10 -12.63
N MET A 298 -19.61 9.67 -12.27
CA MET A 298 -19.31 9.03 -10.98
C MET A 298 -19.03 10.04 -9.86
N GLY A 299 -18.42 11.19 -10.21
CA GLY A 299 -17.91 12.16 -9.24
C GLY A 299 -16.61 11.69 -8.60
N SER A 300 -16.34 12.13 -7.36
CA SER A 300 -15.06 11.88 -6.68
C SER A 300 -14.93 10.40 -6.29
N PRO A 301 -13.74 9.79 -6.48
CA PRO A 301 -13.51 8.34 -6.38
C PRO A 301 -13.69 7.76 -4.97
N ARG A 302 -13.75 8.64 -3.96
CA ARG A 302 -13.90 8.23 -2.56
C ARG A 302 -15.36 7.99 -2.25
N GLY A 303 -15.66 6.88 -1.63
CA GLY A 303 -16.98 6.56 -1.09
C GLY A 303 -16.87 5.61 0.09
N ALA A 304 -17.97 5.40 0.81
CA ALA A 304 -18.00 4.52 1.96
C ALA A 304 -19.34 3.80 2.15
N ASP A 305 -19.26 2.63 2.78
CA ASP A 305 -20.38 1.91 3.39
C ASP A 305 -20.09 1.72 4.87
N CYS A 306 -20.83 2.48 5.68
CA CYS A 306 -20.67 2.55 7.12
C CYS A 306 -22.05 2.41 7.73
N PHE A 307 -22.28 1.41 8.58
CA PHE A 307 -23.58 1.18 9.20
C PHE A 307 -23.47 0.56 10.59
N ASP A 308 -24.48 0.76 11.42
CA ASP A 308 -24.67 0.02 12.66
C ASP A 308 -25.92 -0.85 12.56
N LEU A 309 -25.98 -1.93 13.34
CA LEU A 309 -27.21 -2.70 13.48
C LEU A 309 -28.11 -2.07 14.55
N GLY A 310 -29.31 -1.67 14.14
CA GLY A 310 -30.42 -1.40 15.04
C GLY A 310 -31.15 -2.69 15.43
N HIS A 311 -31.92 -2.62 16.52
CA HIS A 311 -32.83 -3.68 16.95
C HIS A 311 -34.27 -3.15 16.95
N VAL A 312 -35.19 -3.86 16.28
CA VAL A 312 -36.57 -3.40 16.04
C VAL A 312 -37.59 -4.44 16.51
N GLY A 313 -37.75 -4.56 17.83
CA GLY A 313 -38.79 -5.41 18.42
C GLY A 313 -38.80 -5.40 19.95
N GLU A 314 -40.00 -5.36 20.54
CA GLU A 314 -40.19 -5.45 22.01
C GLU A 314 -40.42 -6.91 22.49
N ASP A 315 -40.84 -7.82 21.60
CA ASP A 315 -41.26 -9.19 21.96
C ASP A 315 -40.37 -10.30 21.34
N GLY A 316 -39.37 -10.75 22.10
CA GLY A 316 -38.84 -12.13 22.04
C GLY A 316 -38.04 -12.60 20.81
N GLN A 317 -37.96 -11.83 19.72
CA GLN A 317 -37.10 -12.11 18.56
C GLN A 317 -36.37 -10.84 18.10
N PRO A 318 -35.02 -10.87 17.96
CA PRO A 318 -34.27 -9.71 17.48
C PRO A 318 -34.42 -9.55 15.97
N VAL A 319 -35.32 -8.66 15.54
CA VAL A 319 -35.28 -8.13 14.17
C VAL A 319 -34.15 -7.10 14.11
N TYR A 320 -33.20 -7.32 13.20
CA TYR A 320 -32.09 -6.41 12.95
C TYR A 320 -32.44 -5.43 11.83
N GLU A 321 -31.99 -4.18 11.97
CA GLU A 321 -32.10 -3.12 10.94
C GLU A 321 -30.70 -2.60 10.59
N VAL A 322 -30.44 -2.32 9.30
CA VAL A 322 -29.15 -1.78 8.86
C VAL A 322 -29.22 -0.25 8.81
N VAL A 323 -28.64 0.41 9.81
CA VAL A 323 -28.68 1.87 9.97
C VAL A 323 -27.41 2.48 9.38
N HIS A 324 -27.47 2.86 8.09
CA HIS A 324 -26.35 3.48 7.40
C HIS A 324 -26.04 4.90 7.91
N ARG A 325 -24.75 5.21 7.93
CA ARG A 325 -24.15 6.52 8.28
C ARG A 325 -23.82 7.37 7.06
N VAL A 326 -23.76 6.75 5.88
CA VAL A 326 -23.45 7.38 4.60
C VAL A 326 -24.58 7.06 3.62
N SER A 327 -25.03 8.07 2.90
CA SER A 327 -26.07 7.98 1.87
C SER A 327 -25.48 7.99 0.46
N ASP A 328 -26.28 7.56 -0.53
CA ASP A 328 -25.86 7.59 -1.93
C ASP A 328 -25.61 9.02 -2.41
N ALA A 329 -26.28 10.02 -1.81
CA ALA A 329 -26.04 11.43 -2.10
C ALA A 329 -24.64 11.89 -1.66
N GLU A 330 -24.12 11.37 -0.55
CA GLU A 330 -22.78 11.68 -0.04
C GLU A 330 -21.69 10.92 -0.82
N ASN A 331 -21.98 9.67 -1.21
CA ASN A 331 -21.10 8.91 -2.12
C ASN A 331 -21.06 9.52 -3.54
N ASN A 332 -22.14 10.14 -4.02
CA ASN A 332 -22.21 10.78 -5.34
C ASN A 332 -21.65 12.23 -5.40
N LEU A 333 -21.04 12.75 -4.33
CA LEU A 333 -20.45 14.09 -4.32
C LEU A 333 -19.22 14.19 -5.25
N ARG A 334 -19.14 15.29 -6.02
CA ARG A 334 -18.09 15.58 -7.01
C ARG A 334 -17.33 16.87 -6.67
N ALA A 335 -16.18 17.09 -7.29
CA ALA A 335 -15.47 18.37 -7.21
C ALA A 335 -16.39 19.57 -7.50
N GLY A 336 -16.44 20.51 -6.55
CA GLY A 336 -17.34 21.67 -6.56
C GLY A 336 -18.68 21.48 -5.83
N ASP A 337 -19.09 20.27 -5.46
CA ASP A 337 -20.27 20.05 -4.62
C ASP A 337 -19.95 20.34 -3.14
N PRO A 338 -20.76 21.12 -2.38
CA PRO A 338 -20.48 21.41 -0.97
C PRO A 338 -20.79 20.21 -0.05
N PHE A 339 -19.87 19.86 0.85
CA PHE A 339 -20.12 18.83 1.86
C PHE A 339 -21.32 19.23 2.78
N PRO A 340 -22.34 18.37 2.93
CA PRO A 340 -23.47 18.61 3.82
C PRO A 340 -23.05 19.02 5.25
N GLY A 341 -23.63 20.12 5.74
CA GLY A 341 -23.35 20.67 7.07
C GLY A 341 -22.09 21.54 7.19
N ALA A 342 -21.23 21.60 6.16
CA ALA A 342 -20.06 22.48 6.16
C ALA A 342 -20.45 23.97 6.01
N ALA A 343 -19.57 24.86 6.49
CA ALA A 343 -19.70 26.29 6.24
C ALA A 343 -19.41 26.60 4.76
N ALA A 344 -20.30 27.35 4.11
CA ALA A 344 -20.41 27.47 2.65
C ALA A 344 -19.15 27.90 1.86
N ASN A 345 -18.13 28.43 2.53
CA ASN A 345 -16.88 28.90 1.92
C ASN A 345 -15.65 28.05 2.28
N ALA A 346 -15.79 26.99 3.09
CA ALA A 346 -14.65 26.29 3.70
C ALA A 346 -14.10 25.11 2.89
N THR A 347 -14.94 24.47 2.06
CA THR A 347 -14.67 23.14 1.47
C THR A 347 -15.06 23.01 -0.01
N VAL A 348 -15.59 24.05 -0.64
CA VAL A 348 -15.95 24.04 -2.07
C VAL A 348 -14.70 24.30 -2.91
N THR A 349 -13.95 23.24 -3.21
CA THR A 349 -12.88 23.26 -4.21
C THR A 349 -13.32 22.57 -5.51
N GLY A 350 -12.95 23.14 -6.65
CA GLY A 350 -13.08 22.50 -7.97
C GLY A 350 -11.83 21.71 -8.40
N ASP A 351 -10.79 21.71 -7.56
CA ASP A 351 -9.62 20.84 -7.70
C ASP A 351 -9.99 19.42 -7.26
N VAL A 352 -9.87 18.46 -8.18
CA VAL A 352 -10.35 17.08 -8.00
C VAL A 352 -9.51 16.27 -7.01
N ASP A 353 -8.21 16.55 -6.93
CA ASP A 353 -7.26 15.83 -6.07
C ASP A 353 -7.47 16.27 -4.61
N LEU A 354 -7.54 17.58 -4.39
CA LEU A 354 -7.90 18.18 -3.11
C LEU A 354 -9.33 17.82 -2.67
N TYR A 355 -10.27 17.71 -3.61
CA TYR A 355 -11.64 17.30 -3.29
C TYR A 355 -11.72 15.84 -2.84
N ALA A 356 -10.97 14.93 -3.47
CA ALA A 356 -10.92 13.53 -3.06
C ALA A 356 -10.35 13.38 -1.64
N ALA A 357 -9.26 14.07 -1.30
CA ALA A 357 -8.72 14.10 0.05
C ALA A 357 -9.76 14.63 1.07
N ALA A 358 -10.41 15.75 0.77
CA ALA A 358 -11.40 16.35 1.67
C ALA A 358 -12.67 15.50 1.82
N LYS A 359 -13.11 14.80 0.76
CA LYS A 359 -14.25 13.87 0.79
C LYS A 359 -13.95 12.64 1.65
N GLU A 360 -12.72 12.11 1.61
CA GLU A 360 -12.29 11.03 2.50
C GLU A 360 -12.41 11.44 3.99
N VAL A 361 -11.92 12.63 4.35
CA VAL A 361 -12.02 13.16 5.71
C VAL A 361 -13.47 13.34 6.14
N TYR A 362 -14.32 13.91 5.27
CA TYR A 362 -15.75 14.09 5.53
C TYR A 362 -16.50 12.76 5.71
N LEU A 363 -16.28 11.77 4.84
CA LEU A 363 -16.83 10.42 4.99
C LEU A 363 -16.32 9.76 6.27
N GLY A 364 -15.05 9.96 6.62
CA GLY A 364 -14.45 9.49 7.86
C GLY A 364 -15.15 10.03 9.10
N ASP A 365 -15.50 11.32 9.13
CA ASP A 365 -16.25 11.94 10.23
C ASP A 365 -17.68 11.37 10.37
N LEU A 366 -18.36 11.05 9.25
CA LEU A 366 -19.67 10.35 9.26
C LEU A 366 -19.56 8.90 9.75
N CYS A 367 -18.51 8.20 9.31
CA CYS A 367 -18.24 6.80 9.66
C CYS A 367 -17.73 6.63 11.11
N GLN A 368 -17.23 7.68 11.74
CA GLN A 368 -16.42 7.60 12.96
C GLN A 368 -17.07 6.85 14.13
N VAL A 369 -16.32 5.91 14.71
CA VAL A 369 -16.65 5.20 15.95
C VAL A 369 -15.80 5.77 17.11
N PRO A 370 -16.43 6.28 18.19
CA PRO A 370 -15.73 6.70 19.39
C PRO A 370 -15.05 5.53 20.12
N ASP A 371 -13.75 5.66 20.41
CA ASP A 371 -12.93 4.60 21.02
C ASP A 371 -11.68 5.22 21.72
N SER A 372 -10.89 4.39 22.40
CA SER A 372 -9.63 4.76 23.08
C SER A 372 -8.44 3.97 22.51
N PRO A 373 -7.25 4.57 22.37
CA PRO A 373 -6.91 5.97 22.69
C PRO A 373 -7.45 6.98 21.68
N SER A 374 -7.79 6.54 20.47
CA SER A 374 -8.29 7.38 19.37
C SER A 374 -9.60 6.81 18.83
N PRO A 375 -10.54 7.65 18.37
CA PRO A 375 -11.67 7.21 17.55
C PRO A 375 -11.18 6.76 16.17
N TRP A 376 -11.94 5.87 15.52
CA TRP A 376 -11.56 5.22 14.26
C TRP A 376 -12.67 5.28 13.21
N GLN A 377 -12.31 5.05 11.94
CA GLN A 377 -13.20 5.22 10.79
C GLN A 377 -13.44 3.88 10.07
N PHE A 378 -12.61 3.45 9.11
CA PHE A 378 -12.92 2.34 8.20
C PHE A 378 -11.72 1.50 7.77
N TRP A 379 -12.00 0.27 7.29
CA TRP A 379 -11.12 -0.47 6.39
C TRP A 379 -11.13 0.20 5.01
N MET A 380 -9.99 0.29 4.32
CA MET A 380 -9.93 0.92 2.99
C MET A 380 -9.74 -0.12 1.88
N VAL A 381 -10.62 -0.12 0.87
CA VAL A 381 -10.41 -0.83 -0.39
C VAL A 381 -9.67 0.11 -1.35
N MET A 382 -8.39 -0.15 -1.58
CA MET A 382 -7.59 0.64 -2.52
C MET A 382 -7.55 -0.01 -3.89
N LEU A 383 -7.90 0.77 -4.92
CA LEU A 383 -7.80 0.44 -6.33
C LEU A 383 -6.80 1.39 -7.00
N LYS A 384 -5.89 0.86 -7.82
CA LYS A 384 -4.94 1.69 -8.56
C LYS A 384 -4.68 1.17 -9.97
N ASN A 385 -4.62 2.12 -10.89
CA ASN A 385 -4.30 1.92 -12.30
C ASN A 385 -2.82 2.19 -12.54
N GLY A 386 -2.09 1.18 -13.02
CA GLY A 386 -0.67 1.23 -13.32
C GLY A 386 -0.32 1.81 -14.71
N ASN A 387 -1.30 2.28 -15.48
CA ASN A 387 -1.01 3.01 -16.70
C ASN A 387 -0.49 4.42 -16.39
N LEU A 388 0.56 4.86 -17.08
CA LEU A 388 1.14 6.22 -16.99
C LEU A 388 1.27 6.83 -18.39
N ASP A 389 0.55 7.92 -18.67
CA ASP A 389 0.82 8.77 -19.83
C ASP A 389 2.07 9.61 -19.56
N THR A 390 3.19 9.21 -20.15
CA THR A 390 4.48 9.89 -19.97
C THR A 390 4.56 11.21 -20.73
N THR A 391 3.59 11.48 -21.62
CA THR A 391 3.51 12.71 -22.42
C THR A 391 2.66 13.79 -21.75
N ALA A 392 1.66 13.41 -20.94
CA ALA A 392 0.88 14.32 -20.12
C ALA A 392 1.69 14.93 -18.96
N ALA A 393 2.66 14.17 -18.40
CA ALA A 393 3.58 14.60 -17.34
C ALA A 393 2.91 15.19 -16.08
N ILE A 394 1.68 14.76 -15.75
CA ILE A 394 0.96 15.20 -14.54
C ILE A 394 1.57 14.64 -13.25
N CYS A 395 2.07 13.40 -13.29
CA CYS A 395 2.73 12.78 -12.15
C CYS A 395 4.11 13.42 -11.92
N PRO A 396 4.44 13.90 -10.71
CA PRO A 396 5.72 14.50 -10.42
C PRO A 396 6.87 13.49 -10.50
N GLU A 397 8.09 13.99 -10.70
CA GLU A 397 9.33 13.22 -10.62
C GLU A 397 9.96 13.48 -9.25
N ASN A 398 9.89 12.51 -8.32
CA ASN A 398 10.50 12.62 -6.99
C ASN A 398 10.12 13.93 -6.24
N GLY A 399 8.82 14.26 -6.16
CA GLY A 399 8.33 15.48 -5.51
C GLY A 399 8.54 16.77 -6.30
N ARG A 400 8.78 16.69 -7.62
CA ARG A 400 9.05 17.85 -8.48
C ARG A 400 8.24 17.81 -9.78
N PRO A 401 7.88 18.95 -10.37
CA PRO A 401 7.21 18.96 -11.67
C PRO A 401 8.02 18.21 -12.73
N ALA A 402 7.41 17.17 -13.32
CA ALA A 402 8.00 16.36 -14.38
C ALA A 402 8.03 17.12 -15.73
N ARG A 403 8.52 16.44 -16.77
CA ARG A 403 8.44 16.90 -18.17
C ARG A 403 7.97 15.76 -19.06
N PRO A 404 7.27 16.04 -20.17
CA PRO A 404 6.90 15.02 -21.15
C PRO A 404 8.12 14.21 -21.62
N PHE A 405 8.01 12.88 -21.57
CA PHE A 405 9.02 11.94 -22.06
C PHE A 405 8.40 10.83 -22.90
N ALA A 406 9.23 10.13 -23.67
CA ALA A 406 8.76 9.09 -24.60
C ALA A 406 8.18 7.89 -23.84
N GLN A 407 7.04 7.38 -24.33
CA GLN A 407 6.36 6.22 -23.78
C GLN A 407 7.28 4.98 -23.81
N THR A 408 7.27 4.16 -22.75
CA THR A 408 8.13 2.97 -22.64
C THR A 408 7.33 1.76 -22.17
N SER A 409 7.82 0.54 -22.42
CA SER A 409 7.16 -0.69 -21.94
C SER A 409 7.16 -0.87 -20.41
N ARG A 410 7.92 -0.05 -19.66
CA ARG A 410 7.83 0.05 -18.19
C ARG A 410 6.53 0.71 -17.73
N PHE A 411 6.01 1.62 -18.56
CA PHE A 411 4.87 2.48 -18.25
C PHE A 411 3.83 2.26 -19.34
N PRO A 412 2.92 1.28 -19.19
CA PRO A 412 1.88 1.02 -20.18
C PRO A 412 0.96 2.24 -20.30
N CYS A 413 0.52 2.51 -21.52
CA CYS A 413 -0.55 3.47 -21.78
C CYS A 413 -1.23 3.11 -23.12
N PRO A 414 -1.87 1.92 -23.22
CA PRO A 414 -2.23 1.34 -24.52
C PRO A 414 -3.30 2.14 -25.28
N GLY A 415 -4.15 2.88 -24.55
CA GLY A 415 -5.13 3.81 -25.12
C GLY A 415 -4.57 5.19 -25.49
N GLY A 416 -3.29 5.48 -25.19
CA GLY A 416 -2.74 6.83 -25.28
C GLY A 416 -3.35 7.80 -24.27
N ALA A 417 -3.48 9.07 -24.67
CA ALA A 417 -3.93 10.15 -23.79
C ALA A 417 -5.24 9.82 -23.06
N GLY A 418 -5.23 9.97 -21.74
CA GLY A 418 -6.34 9.57 -20.86
C GLY A 418 -6.25 8.15 -20.30
N CYS A 419 -5.17 7.39 -20.53
CA CYS A 419 -4.95 6.09 -19.89
C CYS A 419 -4.81 6.15 -18.35
N MET A 420 -4.46 7.34 -17.82
CA MET A 420 -4.53 7.70 -16.39
C MET A 420 -5.93 8.23 -16.05
N ASN A 421 -6.90 7.33 -15.98
CA ASN A 421 -8.26 7.61 -15.55
C ASN A 421 -8.63 6.81 -14.31
N GLN A 422 -9.71 7.25 -13.67
CA GLN A 422 -10.43 6.53 -12.62
C GLN A 422 -11.38 5.49 -13.21
N PRO A 423 -11.79 4.48 -12.42
CA PRO A 423 -12.77 3.50 -12.85
C PRO A 423 -14.20 4.01 -12.71
N LEU A 424 -15.12 3.32 -13.39
CA LEU A 424 -16.53 3.30 -13.01
C LEU A 424 -16.66 2.50 -11.71
N VAL A 425 -17.30 3.07 -10.68
CA VAL A 425 -17.46 2.42 -9.36
C VAL A 425 -18.95 2.20 -9.06
N PHE A 426 -19.32 0.95 -8.78
CA PHE A 426 -20.69 0.58 -8.44
C PHE A 426 -20.72 0.00 -7.02
N HIS A 427 -21.61 0.54 -6.18
CA HIS A 427 -21.74 0.16 -4.76
C HIS A 427 -23.03 -0.62 -4.52
N ASN A 428 -22.90 -1.87 -4.13
CA ASN A 428 -23.97 -2.65 -3.54
C ASN A 428 -23.98 -2.39 -2.03
N ARG A 429 -24.84 -1.44 -1.63
CA ARG A 429 -25.11 -1.10 -0.23
C ARG A 429 -25.37 -2.34 0.62
N THR A 430 -24.71 -2.43 1.77
CA THR A 430 -24.80 -3.59 2.66
C THR A 430 -26.22 -3.78 3.17
N ALA A 431 -26.77 -4.98 3.01
CA ALA A 431 -28.11 -5.32 3.43
C ALA A 431 -28.15 -6.66 4.17
N LEU A 432 -29.19 -6.85 4.97
CA LEU A 432 -29.56 -8.17 5.49
C LEU A 432 -30.21 -9.01 4.39
N ASP A 433 -29.92 -10.31 4.36
CA ASP A 433 -30.63 -11.26 3.51
C ASP A 433 -32.08 -11.47 3.99
N ALA A 434 -32.92 -12.07 3.14
CA ALA A 434 -34.33 -12.31 3.44
C ALA A 434 -34.57 -13.31 4.59
N GLY A 435 -33.51 -13.94 5.13
CA GLY A 435 -33.55 -14.74 6.36
C GLY A 435 -33.10 -13.97 7.61
N SER A 436 -32.78 -12.68 7.48
CA SER A 436 -32.20 -11.82 8.52
C SER A 436 -30.96 -12.41 9.20
N ARG A 437 -30.20 -13.26 8.48
CA ARG A 437 -29.10 -14.07 9.03
C ARG A 437 -27.74 -13.59 8.55
N TRP A 438 -27.63 -13.19 7.29
CA TRP A 438 -26.39 -12.70 6.71
C TRP A 438 -26.49 -11.24 6.33
N LEU A 439 -25.44 -10.49 6.65
CA LEU A 439 -25.18 -9.21 6.01
C LEU A 439 -24.33 -9.44 4.76
N ARG A 440 -24.65 -8.75 3.66
CA ARG A 440 -23.85 -8.75 2.43
C ARG A 440 -23.81 -7.37 1.79
N GLY A 441 -22.64 -6.95 1.34
CA GLY A 441 -22.44 -5.74 0.54
C GLY A 441 -21.21 -5.87 -0.35
N GLY A 442 -20.90 -4.83 -1.12
CA GLY A 442 -19.67 -4.80 -1.91
C GLY A 442 -19.52 -3.62 -2.86
N VAL A 443 -18.33 -3.47 -3.42
CA VAL A 443 -18.03 -2.57 -4.54
C VAL A 443 -17.49 -3.37 -5.72
N PHE A 444 -17.82 -2.95 -6.94
CA PHE A 444 -17.32 -3.55 -8.18
C PHE A 444 -17.25 -2.52 -9.29
N GLY A 445 -16.56 -2.83 -10.39
CA GLY A 445 -16.43 -1.89 -11.49
C GLY A 445 -15.37 -2.25 -12.54
N THR A 446 -14.97 -1.25 -13.31
CA THR A 446 -14.04 -1.37 -14.44
C THR A 446 -13.32 -0.05 -14.71
N TYR A 447 -12.11 -0.10 -15.29
CA TYR A 447 -11.45 1.10 -15.83
C TYR A 447 -11.86 1.43 -17.27
N GLU A 448 -12.54 0.53 -17.99
CA GLU A 448 -13.20 0.82 -19.28
C GLU A 448 -14.44 1.70 -19.08
N LEU A 449 -14.24 3.02 -19.10
CA LEU A 449 -15.32 4.03 -19.06
C LEU A 449 -16.35 3.89 -20.20
N ASP A 450 -16.02 3.13 -21.24
CA ASP A 450 -16.82 2.82 -22.43
C ASP A 450 -17.47 1.42 -22.38
N ALA A 451 -17.37 0.69 -21.26
CA ALA A 451 -18.08 -0.56 -21.05
C ALA A 451 -19.58 -0.34 -20.80
N ALA A 452 -20.41 -1.23 -21.35
CA ALA A 452 -21.84 -1.27 -21.07
C ALA A 452 -22.14 -2.07 -19.79
N ASP A 453 -23.16 -1.65 -19.03
CA ASP A 453 -23.52 -2.22 -17.72
C ASP A 453 -23.78 -3.74 -17.74
N ASP A 454 -24.29 -4.27 -18.86
CA ASP A 454 -24.57 -5.70 -19.06
C ASP A 454 -23.31 -6.58 -19.01
N ARG A 455 -22.13 -6.01 -19.35
CA ARG A 455 -20.83 -6.68 -19.26
C ARG A 455 -20.30 -6.74 -17.83
N LEU A 456 -20.70 -5.81 -16.97
CA LEU A 456 -20.27 -5.73 -15.58
C LEU A 456 -21.00 -6.75 -14.70
N GLY A 457 -22.31 -6.94 -14.93
CA GLY A 457 -23.17 -7.81 -14.11
C GLY A 457 -22.95 -9.32 -14.26
N LEU A 458 -22.16 -9.77 -15.25
CA LEU A 458 -21.98 -11.21 -15.56
C LEU A 458 -20.54 -11.72 -15.44
N GLY A 459 -19.56 -10.84 -15.14
CA GLY A 459 -18.13 -11.20 -15.05
C GLY A 459 -17.50 -11.78 -16.32
N SER A 460 -18.25 -11.87 -17.42
CA SER A 460 -17.98 -12.75 -18.55
C SER A 460 -17.36 -12.01 -19.74
N GLY A 461 -16.29 -12.55 -20.30
CA GLY A 461 -15.84 -12.18 -21.65
C GLY A 461 -14.66 -11.20 -21.77
N GLY A 462 -13.52 -11.53 -21.17
CA GLY A 462 -12.23 -11.58 -21.89
C GLY A 462 -11.61 -10.35 -22.55
N ASP A 463 -12.17 -9.14 -22.44
CA ASP A 463 -11.56 -7.91 -23.01
C ASP A 463 -11.78 -6.64 -22.15
N VAL A 464 -12.43 -6.76 -21.00
CA VAL A 464 -12.78 -5.65 -20.10
C VAL A 464 -12.22 -5.92 -18.70
N SER A 465 -11.53 -4.93 -18.12
CA SER A 465 -10.98 -4.99 -16.77
C SER A 465 -12.11 -5.08 -15.76
N TYR A 466 -11.88 -5.76 -14.65
CA TYR A 466 -12.90 -5.96 -13.64
C TYR A 466 -12.28 -5.98 -12.26
N TYR A 467 -12.96 -5.38 -11.29
CA TYR A 467 -12.68 -5.62 -9.89
C TYR A 467 -13.98 -5.84 -9.13
N SER A 468 -13.88 -6.58 -8.03
CA SER A 468 -14.93 -6.61 -7.01
C SER A 468 -14.33 -6.90 -5.65
N VAL A 469 -14.79 -6.17 -4.63
CA VAL A 469 -14.65 -6.58 -3.22
C VAL A 469 -16.04 -6.70 -2.65
N THR A 470 -16.42 -7.91 -2.26
CA THR A 470 -17.68 -8.18 -1.56
C THR A 470 -17.38 -8.66 -0.14
N TRP A 471 -18.23 -8.29 0.80
CA TRP A 471 -18.07 -8.64 2.20
C TRP A 471 -19.35 -9.31 2.72
N GLU A 472 -19.18 -10.41 3.47
CA GLU A 472 -20.30 -11.07 4.13
C GLU A 472 -19.97 -11.52 5.56
N LYS A 473 -21.01 -11.59 6.39
CA LYS A 473 -20.94 -12.09 7.77
C LYS A 473 -22.28 -12.62 8.25
N GLU A 474 -22.26 -13.67 9.07
CA GLU A 474 -23.42 -14.11 9.84
C GLU A 474 -23.59 -13.24 11.09
N VAL A 475 -24.78 -12.63 11.25
CA VAL A 475 -25.10 -11.68 12.33
C VAL A 475 -24.98 -12.34 13.69
N ALA A 476 -24.41 -11.63 14.68
CA ALA A 476 -24.16 -12.10 16.05
C ALA A 476 -23.33 -13.42 16.15
N SER A 477 -22.69 -13.84 15.06
CA SER A 477 -21.76 -14.96 15.07
C SER A 477 -20.42 -14.59 15.73
N ARG A 478 -19.62 -15.61 16.08
CA ARG A 478 -18.24 -15.42 16.57
C ARG A 478 -17.20 -15.31 15.44
N ASN A 479 -17.64 -15.38 14.19
CA ASN A 479 -16.78 -15.28 13.03
C ASN A 479 -16.66 -13.80 12.62
N GLY A 480 -15.51 -13.41 12.08
CA GLY A 480 -15.33 -12.08 11.51
C GLY A 480 -16.00 -11.95 10.14
N TRP A 481 -15.97 -10.74 9.58
CA TRP A 481 -16.26 -10.53 8.16
C TRP A 481 -15.31 -11.32 7.27
N VAL A 482 -15.84 -11.84 6.16
CA VAL A 482 -15.04 -12.40 5.06
C VAL A 482 -15.15 -11.46 3.86
N PHE A 483 -14.01 -10.94 3.42
CA PHE A 483 -13.88 -10.13 2.22
C PHE A 483 -13.42 -10.99 1.05
N HIS A 484 -14.29 -11.21 0.07
CA HIS A 484 -13.97 -11.88 -1.19
C HIS A 484 -13.53 -10.83 -2.22
N HIS A 485 -12.33 -10.98 -2.74
CA HIS A 485 -11.71 -10.05 -3.68
C HIS A 485 -11.52 -10.72 -5.04
N LYS A 486 -11.75 -9.96 -6.11
CA LYS A 486 -11.44 -10.35 -7.49
C LYS A 486 -10.83 -9.18 -8.23
N LEU A 487 -9.78 -9.43 -9.01
CA LEU A 487 -9.14 -8.44 -9.89
C LEU A 487 -8.85 -9.09 -11.24
N ARG A 488 -9.19 -8.40 -12.34
CA ARG A 488 -8.87 -8.80 -13.71
C ARG A 488 -8.38 -7.59 -14.53
N THR A 489 -7.25 -7.74 -15.20
CA THR A 489 -6.70 -6.77 -16.16
C THR A 489 -7.32 -6.90 -17.55
N SER A 490 -7.05 -5.94 -18.44
CA SER A 490 -7.44 -5.99 -19.86
C SER A 490 -6.27 -5.61 -20.77
N LYS A 491 -6.53 -5.52 -22.09
CA LYS A 491 -5.55 -4.94 -23.04
C LYS A 491 -5.35 -3.43 -22.86
N LYS A 492 -6.37 -2.73 -22.33
CA LYS A 492 -6.36 -1.28 -22.10
C LYS A 492 -5.79 -0.95 -20.71
N TYR A 493 -6.02 -1.82 -19.72
CA TYR A 493 -5.49 -1.74 -18.36
C TYR A 493 -4.77 -3.03 -17.99
N PRO A 494 -3.55 -3.26 -18.54
CA PRO A 494 -2.75 -4.46 -18.27
C PRO A 494 -2.02 -4.41 -16.92
N TRP A 495 -2.03 -3.27 -16.23
CA TRP A 495 -1.43 -3.10 -14.91
C TRP A 495 -2.44 -2.51 -13.94
N LEU A 496 -2.86 -3.29 -12.94
CA LEU A 496 -3.85 -2.91 -11.92
C LEU A 496 -3.45 -3.43 -10.54
N MET A 497 -3.92 -2.76 -9.49
CA MET A 497 -3.73 -3.14 -8.09
C MET A 497 -5.05 -3.15 -7.34
N LEU A 498 -5.22 -4.07 -6.40
CA LEU A 498 -6.36 -4.13 -5.47
C LEU A 498 -5.92 -4.66 -4.10
N TYR A 499 -6.16 -3.86 -3.06
CA TYR A 499 -5.81 -4.18 -1.66
C TYR A 499 -6.95 -3.88 -0.69
N LEU A 500 -6.96 -4.58 0.44
CA LEU A 500 -7.61 -4.11 1.67
C LEU A 500 -6.53 -3.59 2.64
N ARG A 501 -6.66 -2.33 3.07
CA ARG A 501 -5.71 -1.64 3.95
C ARG A 501 -6.23 -1.40 5.36
N SER A 502 -5.32 -1.42 6.32
CA SER A 502 -5.52 -1.04 7.72
C SER A 502 -4.87 0.32 8.02
N ASP A 503 -5.40 1.39 7.42
CA ASP A 503 -4.81 2.73 7.52
C ASP A 503 -4.92 3.35 8.93
N ALA A 504 -4.00 4.26 9.24
CA ALA A 504 -3.99 5.06 10.45
C ALA A 504 -5.18 6.04 10.50
N THR A 505 -5.69 6.30 11.69
CA THR A 505 -6.84 7.21 11.88
C THR A 505 -6.57 8.67 11.48
N ARG A 506 -5.29 9.06 11.34
CA ARG A 506 -4.78 10.39 10.93
C ARG A 506 -3.36 10.27 10.37
N GLY A 507 -2.95 11.24 9.54
CA GLY A 507 -1.62 11.32 8.94
C GLY A 507 -1.57 10.76 7.51
N PHE A 508 -0.36 10.57 6.99
CA PHE A 508 -0.14 10.06 5.62
C PHE A 508 -0.14 8.52 5.60
N SER A 509 -0.85 7.91 4.65
CA SER A 509 -0.99 6.45 4.52
C SER A 509 -0.73 5.99 3.08
N GLY A 510 -0.15 4.80 2.89
CA GLY A 510 -0.03 4.14 1.58
C GLY A 510 0.73 4.88 0.47
N GLY A 511 1.45 5.97 0.79
CA GLY A 511 2.07 6.86 -0.20
C GLY A 511 1.16 8.02 -0.68
N TYR A 512 -0.02 8.19 -0.09
CA TYR A 512 -0.83 9.37 -0.28
C TYR A 512 -0.32 10.53 0.60
N HIS A 513 -0.18 11.71 0.02
CA HIS A 513 0.51 12.87 0.65
C HIS A 513 -0.43 13.81 1.42
N TYR A 514 -1.69 13.43 1.58
CA TYR A 514 -2.71 14.15 2.33
C TYR A 514 -3.12 13.40 3.61
N ASP A 515 -3.74 14.09 4.58
CA ASP A 515 -4.21 13.53 5.85
C ASP A 515 -5.39 12.55 5.65
N THR A 516 -5.19 11.27 5.95
CA THR A 516 -6.17 10.18 5.76
C THR A 516 -6.93 9.82 7.04
N ARG A 517 -7.95 8.99 6.89
CA ARG A 517 -8.75 8.34 7.93
C ARG A 517 -8.64 6.83 7.75
N GLY A 518 -8.89 6.09 8.82
CA GLY A 518 -8.62 4.65 8.83
C GLY A 518 -9.04 3.99 10.14
N MET A 519 -8.63 2.74 10.36
CA MET A 519 -9.09 1.94 11.50
C MET A 519 -7.99 1.51 12.48
N THR A 520 -6.72 1.79 12.17
CA THR A 520 -5.57 1.59 13.06
C THR A 520 -5.46 2.75 14.05
N LYS A 521 -6.13 2.62 15.21
CA LYS A 521 -6.24 3.63 16.28
C LYS A 521 -4.99 3.77 17.16
N ILE A 522 -4.08 2.79 17.12
CA ILE A 522 -2.72 2.87 17.67
C ILE A 522 -1.74 2.60 16.53
N VAL A 523 -1.00 3.60 16.07
CA VAL A 523 -0.03 3.41 14.98
C VAL A 523 1.10 2.47 15.46
N PRO A 524 1.30 1.28 14.84
CA PRO A 524 2.35 0.34 15.23
C PRO A 524 3.75 0.87 14.92
N GLU A 525 4.73 0.48 15.73
CA GLU A 525 6.13 0.94 15.62
C GLU A 525 7.10 -0.23 15.80
N SER A 526 8.08 -0.38 14.89
CA SER A 526 9.07 -1.46 14.98
C SER A 526 9.96 -1.31 16.23
N PRO A 527 10.35 -2.40 16.92
CA PRO A 527 10.11 -3.80 16.59
C PRO A 527 8.79 -4.38 17.16
N ASP A 528 7.97 -3.58 17.83
CA ASP A 528 7.02 -4.06 18.84
C ASP A 528 5.58 -4.17 18.35
N PHE A 529 5.36 -4.95 17.28
CA PHE A 529 4.01 -5.35 16.88
C PHE A 529 3.98 -6.65 16.06
N LYS A 530 2.82 -7.28 16.06
CA LYS A 530 2.49 -8.45 15.23
C LYS A 530 1.25 -8.18 14.38
N VAL A 531 1.06 -8.98 13.33
CA VAL A 531 -0.20 -9.02 12.57
C VAL A 531 -0.73 -10.44 12.55
N ARG A 532 -2.04 -10.60 12.73
CA ARG A 532 -2.79 -11.83 12.45
C ARG A 532 -3.69 -11.60 11.25
N VAL A 533 -3.79 -12.60 10.37
CA VAL A 533 -4.64 -12.54 9.18
C VAL A 533 -4.92 -13.95 8.66
N THR A 534 -6.13 -14.19 8.15
CA THR A 534 -6.48 -15.43 7.45
C THR A 534 -6.65 -15.13 5.96
N LEU A 535 -5.87 -15.83 5.13
CA LEU A 535 -5.79 -15.64 3.68
C LEU A 535 -5.99 -16.98 2.95
N GLU A 536 -6.83 -16.96 1.92
CA GLU A 536 -6.94 -18.01 0.91
C GLU A 536 -6.77 -17.36 -0.47
N VAL A 537 -5.68 -17.67 -1.18
CA VAL A 537 -5.57 -17.35 -2.60
C VAL A 537 -6.25 -18.46 -3.40
N LYS A 538 -7.29 -18.12 -4.16
CA LYS A 538 -8.01 -19.06 -5.04
C LYS A 538 -7.43 -19.05 -6.45
N GLN A 539 -7.08 -17.86 -6.94
CA GLN A 539 -6.50 -17.64 -8.27
C GLN A 539 -5.48 -16.50 -8.21
N GLY A 540 -4.36 -16.67 -8.91
CA GLY A 540 -3.12 -15.93 -8.60
C GLY A 540 -2.66 -14.87 -9.60
N GLY A 541 -3.47 -14.41 -10.56
CA GLY A 541 -3.08 -13.29 -11.45
C GLY A 541 -1.95 -13.58 -12.46
N GLY A 542 -1.48 -14.83 -12.58
CA GLY A 542 -0.42 -15.22 -13.51
C GLY A 542 1.02 -14.97 -12.99
N PRO A 543 2.04 -15.25 -13.81
CA PRO A 543 3.45 -15.26 -13.36
C PRO A 543 4.05 -13.86 -13.12
N ASN A 544 3.39 -12.80 -13.61
CA ASN A 544 3.78 -11.41 -13.39
C ASN A 544 3.00 -10.74 -12.24
N SER A 545 2.12 -11.46 -11.53
CA SER A 545 1.46 -10.88 -10.37
C SER A 545 2.41 -10.82 -9.17
N GLN A 546 2.28 -9.74 -8.42
CA GLN A 546 2.87 -9.58 -7.10
C GLN A 546 1.70 -9.64 -6.12
N PHE A 547 1.58 -10.77 -5.42
CA PHE A 547 0.56 -10.94 -4.39
C PHE A 547 1.22 -10.75 -3.03
N TYR A 548 0.82 -9.69 -2.34
CA TYR A 548 1.40 -9.31 -1.07
C TYR A 548 0.62 -9.95 0.08
N LEU A 549 1.27 -10.88 0.79
CA LEU A 549 0.76 -11.44 2.07
C LEU A 549 0.72 -10.35 3.16
N MET A 550 1.65 -9.41 3.06
CA MET A 550 1.72 -8.19 3.86
C MET A 550 2.53 -7.19 3.04
N ASP A 551 1.89 -6.08 2.67
CA ASP A 551 2.54 -4.82 2.30
C ASP A 551 2.36 -3.85 3.48
N MET A 552 3.24 -2.86 3.62
CA MET A 552 3.37 -2.00 4.78
C MET A 552 3.82 -0.59 4.35
N GLY A 553 2.91 0.36 4.34
CA GLY A 553 3.21 1.77 4.05
C GLY A 553 3.69 2.54 5.28
N SER A 554 4.73 3.36 5.09
CA SER A 554 5.21 4.36 6.06
C SER A 554 5.81 5.57 5.35
N CYS A 555 6.08 6.66 6.10
CA CYS A 555 6.74 7.86 5.61
C CYS A 555 7.71 8.44 6.65
N TRP A 556 8.97 8.68 6.25
CA TRP A 556 9.90 9.53 7.01
C TRP A 556 10.93 10.20 6.08
N LYS A 557 11.48 11.36 6.48
CA LYS A 557 12.52 12.05 5.72
C LYS A 557 13.85 11.32 5.86
N ASN A 558 14.74 11.43 4.86
CA ASN A 558 16.06 10.77 4.88
C ASN A 558 16.98 11.23 6.03
N ASP A 559 16.67 12.33 6.74
CA ASP A 559 17.39 12.79 7.93
C ASP A 559 16.76 12.32 9.27
N GLY A 560 15.79 11.39 9.20
CA GLY A 560 15.19 10.72 10.36
C GLY A 560 13.97 11.42 10.95
N LYS A 561 13.62 12.60 10.44
CA LYS A 561 12.41 13.31 10.86
C LYS A 561 11.15 12.61 10.35
N PRO A 562 10.01 12.71 11.07
CA PRO A 562 8.70 12.40 10.50
C PRO A 562 8.44 13.19 9.21
N CYS A 563 7.57 12.65 8.36
CA CYS A 563 7.05 13.39 7.21
C CYS A 563 6.18 14.59 7.64
N ASP A 564 6.09 15.61 6.79
CA ASP A 564 5.35 16.85 7.05
C ASP A 564 4.51 17.37 5.87
N GLY A 565 4.51 16.66 4.73
CA GLY A 565 3.79 17.02 3.50
C GLY A 565 4.66 17.65 2.42
N ASP A 566 5.93 17.96 2.70
CA ASP A 566 6.89 18.36 1.66
C ASP A 566 7.30 17.15 0.80
N THR A 567 6.58 16.93 -0.29
CA THR A 567 6.81 15.82 -1.24
C THR A 567 8.22 15.78 -1.84
N ALA A 568 9.00 16.87 -1.78
CA ALA A 568 10.38 16.89 -2.26
C ALA A 568 11.41 16.35 -1.24
N THR A 569 11.07 16.28 0.06
CA THR A 569 11.96 15.75 1.11
C THR A 569 11.39 14.59 1.94
N ASP A 570 10.07 14.42 1.95
CA ASP A 570 9.40 13.21 2.42
C ASP A 570 9.77 12.01 1.55
N VAL A 571 9.74 10.81 2.14
CA VAL A 571 10.04 9.56 1.45
C VAL A 571 9.11 8.47 1.97
N THR A 572 8.31 7.91 1.07
CA THR A 572 7.45 6.76 1.34
C THR A 572 8.26 5.48 1.35
N ARG A 573 7.95 4.57 2.28
CA ARG A 573 8.63 3.29 2.44
C ARG A 573 7.65 2.13 2.46
N TYR A 574 8.02 1.08 1.73
CA TYR A 574 7.25 -0.15 1.58
C TYR A 574 8.08 -1.38 1.98
N SER A 575 7.40 -2.38 2.53
CA SER A 575 7.96 -3.67 2.96
C SER A 575 7.00 -4.79 2.59
N GLU A 576 7.27 -5.43 1.46
CA GLU A 576 6.30 -6.23 0.72
C GLU A 576 6.69 -7.72 0.71
N MET A 577 5.86 -8.63 1.22
CA MET A 577 6.09 -10.07 1.11
C MET A 577 5.31 -10.67 -0.07
N ILE A 578 5.98 -10.92 -1.19
CA ILE A 578 5.37 -11.52 -2.39
C ILE A 578 5.29 -13.04 -2.23
N ILE A 579 4.08 -13.61 -2.20
CA ILE A 579 3.88 -15.07 -2.03
C ILE A 579 3.66 -15.84 -3.34
N ASN A 580 3.58 -15.17 -4.49
CA ASN A 580 3.51 -15.84 -5.78
C ASN A 580 4.79 -16.69 -6.02
N PRO A 581 4.68 -18.03 -6.19
CA PRO A 581 5.84 -18.89 -6.37
C PRO A 581 6.59 -18.64 -7.68
N ASP A 582 5.99 -18.00 -8.69
CA ASP A 582 6.66 -17.73 -9.97
C ASP A 582 7.59 -16.51 -9.90
N THR A 583 7.38 -15.58 -8.97
CA THR A 583 8.19 -14.34 -8.83
C THR A 583 9.68 -14.64 -8.63
N PRO A 584 10.58 -14.22 -9.53
CA PRO A 584 12.01 -14.55 -9.46
C PRO A 584 12.77 -13.59 -8.54
N ALA A 585 13.86 -14.03 -7.91
CA ALA A 585 14.78 -13.11 -7.27
C ALA A 585 15.53 -12.29 -8.34
N TRP A 586 15.34 -10.96 -8.35
CA TRP A 586 16.17 -10.06 -9.16
C TRP A 586 17.47 -9.74 -8.44
N CYS A 587 17.40 -9.52 -7.13
CA CYS A 587 18.56 -9.53 -6.23
C CYS A 587 19.33 -10.86 -6.33
N LYS A 588 20.60 -10.81 -6.75
CA LYS A 588 21.50 -11.96 -6.94
C LYS A 588 22.96 -11.50 -7.05
N PRO A 589 23.96 -12.40 -6.94
CA PRO A 589 25.38 -12.01 -7.01
C PRO A 589 25.77 -11.24 -8.29
N SER A 590 25.08 -11.44 -9.41
CA SER A 590 25.31 -10.71 -10.67
C SER A 590 24.49 -9.41 -10.83
N ARG A 591 23.62 -9.08 -9.87
CA ARG A 591 22.81 -7.86 -9.81
C ARG A 591 22.69 -7.35 -8.38
N ILE A 592 23.84 -7.08 -7.75
CA ILE A 592 23.91 -6.50 -6.39
C ILE A 592 23.30 -5.08 -6.31
N ASP A 593 23.15 -4.42 -7.45
CA ASP A 593 22.43 -3.15 -7.63
C ASP A 593 20.91 -3.27 -7.35
N GLN A 594 20.37 -4.47 -7.34
CA GLN A 594 18.96 -4.79 -7.00
C GLN A 594 18.82 -5.38 -5.58
N CYS A 595 19.88 -5.39 -4.79
CA CYS A 595 19.92 -5.92 -3.42
C CYS A 595 20.08 -4.81 -2.38
N PRO A 596 19.47 -4.93 -1.19
CA PRO A 596 19.71 -4.00 -0.10
C PRO A 596 21.17 -4.12 0.36
N PRO A 597 21.87 -3.02 0.67
CA PRO A 597 23.25 -3.03 1.15
C PRO A 597 23.55 -4.04 2.26
N TRP A 598 22.64 -4.20 3.21
CA TRP A 598 22.79 -5.10 4.34
C TRP A 598 21.55 -5.97 4.55
N HIS A 599 21.78 -7.25 4.82
CA HIS A 599 20.81 -8.12 5.48
C HIS A 599 21.12 -8.14 7.00
N THR A 600 20.09 -8.11 7.84
CA THR A 600 20.22 -8.26 9.30
C THR A 600 19.44 -9.49 9.73
N PHE A 601 20.11 -10.44 10.39
CA PHE A 601 19.44 -11.58 11.03
C PHE A 601 18.78 -11.14 12.35
N ARG A 602 17.78 -11.88 12.87
CA ARG A 602 17.12 -11.52 14.14
C ARG A 602 18.07 -11.46 15.35
N ASN A 603 19.21 -12.14 15.30
CA ASN A 603 20.26 -12.03 16.32
C ASN A 603 21.11 -10.74 16.24
N GLY A 604 20.77 -9.80 15.35
CA GLY A 604 21.48 -8.53 15.13
C GLY A 604 22.70 -8.63 14.21
N THR A 605 23.09 -9.83 13.77
CA THR A 605 24.24 -10.01 12.86
C THR A 605 23.92 -9.42 11.50
N ARG A 606 24.81 -8.55 10.99
CA ARG A 606 24.68 -7.93 9.68
C ARG A 606 25.63 -8.56 8.66
N VAL A 607 25.14 -8.77 7.45
CA VAL A 607 25.91 -9.27 6.30
C VAL A 607 25.74 -8.33 5.11
N HIS A 608 26.85 -7.92 4.52
CA HIS A 608 26.86 -7.01 3.37
C HIS A 608 26.58 -7.76 2.06
N ARG A 609 25.91 -7.12 1.11
CA ARG A 609 25.56 -7.69 -0.22
C ARG A 609 26.74 -8.10 -1.12
N SER A 610 27.98 -7.76 -0.74
CA SER A 610 29.20 -8.27 -1.40
C SER A 610 29.69 -9.60 -0.83
N ASP A 611 29.21 -10.03 0.35
CA ASP A 611 29.55 -11.34 0.93
C ASP A 611 28.65 -12.41 0.31
N ALA A 612 29.04 -12.85 -0.89
CA ALA A 612 28.24 -13.76 -1.69
C ALA A 612 28.08 -15.18 -1.09
N ALA A 613 28.83 -15.49 -0.03
CA ALA A 613 28.75 -16.77 0.69
C ALA A 613 27.72 -16.75 1.84
N ARG A 614 27.36 -15.56 2.36
CA ARG A 614 26.46 -15.41 3.52
C ARG A 614 25.21 -14.56 3.26
N PHE A 615 25.20 -13.73 2.22
CA PHE A 615 24.05 -12.86 1.93
C PHE A 615 22.89 -13.66 1.32
N PRO A 616 21.67 -13.61 1.88
CA PRO A 616 20.55 -14.43 1.42
C PRO A 616 19.83 -13.80 0.21
N TYR A 617 20.50 -13.75 -0.95
CA TYR A 617 19.95 -13.11 -2.17
C TYR A 617 18.53 -13.56 -2.52
N ALA A 618 18.26 -14.86 -2.44
CA ALA A 618 16.96 -15.46 -2.78
C ALA A 618 15.81 -15.06 -1.83
N ALA A 619 16.10 -14.36 -0.73
CA ALA A 619 15.11 -13.82 0.20
C ALA A 619 14.48 -12.50 -0.26
N TYR A 620 15.03 -11.89 -1.32
CA TYR A 620 14.63 -10.59 -1.86
C TYR A 620 14.21 -10.72 -3.33
N HIS A 621 13.08 -10.14 -3.70
CA HIS A 621 12.78 -9.87 -5.11
C HIS A 621 13.69 -8.73 -5.57
N VAL A 622 13.53 -7.54 -4.99
CA VAL A 622 14.33 -6.33 -5.28
C VAL A 622 14.35 -5.37 -4.09
N TYR A 623 15.43 -4.61 -3.98
CA TYR A 623 15.50 -3.36 -3.24
C TYR A 623 15.75 -2.21 -4.22
N CYS A 624 15.12 -1.06 -3.97
CA CYS A 624 15.45 0.19 -4.67
C CYS A 624 15.57 1.37 -3.69
N SER A 625 16.60 2.20 -3.91
CA SER A 625 16.90 3.39 -3.09
C SER A 625 15.96 4.56 -3.45
N PRO A 626 15.68 5.49 -2.52
CA PRO A 626 14.85 6.64 -2.83
C PRO A 626 15.57 7.67 -3.69
N GLY A 627 14.88 8.26 -4.66
CA GLY A 627 15.48 9.15 -5.67
C GLY A 627 16.07 10.46 -5.12
N ASN A 628 15.76 10.81 -3.88
CA ASN A 628 16.38 11.92 -3.15
C ASN A 628 17.51 11.49 -2.17
N ALA A 629 17.92 10.21 -2.17
CA ALA A 629 19.00 9.69 -1.34
C ALA A 629 20.36 10.24 -1.77
N ARG A 630 21.00 11.05 -0.92
CA ARG A 630 22.23 11.78 -1.26
C ARG A 630 23.49 10.92 -1.22
N ARG A 631 23.46 9.79 -0.53
CA ARG A 631 24.60 8.89 -0.29
C ARG A 631 24.21 7.41 -0.41
N ALA A 632 23.24 7.08 -1.26
CA ALA A 632 22.87 5.69 -1.52
C ALA A 632 24.08 4.89 -2.01
N GLU A 633 24.32 3.73 -1.38
CA GLU A 633 25.53 2.93 -1.58
C GLU A 633 25.58 2.36 -3.00
N GLN A 634 26.68 2.61 -3.72
CA GLN A 634 26.80 2.20 -5.13
C GLN A 634 27.40 0.79 -5.28
N PRO A 635 26.92 0.00 -6.26
CA PRO A 635 25.85 0.33 -7.22
C PRO A 635 24.45 0.20 -6.60
N THR A 636 23.50 1.03 -7.01
CA THR A 636 22.09 0.88 -6.62
C THR A 636 21.13 1.18 -7.77
N THR A 637 20.01 0.46 -7.79
CA THR A 637 18.80 0.86 -8.48
C THR A 637 18.07 1.89 -7.63
N TYR A 638 17.60 2.98 -8.24
CA TYR A 638 16.63 3.88 -7.61
C TYR A 638 15.22 3.42 -7.94
N CYS A 639 14.26 3.64 -7.03
CA CYS A 639 12.86 3.34 -7.32
C CYS A 639 12.36 4.19 -8.49
N ASP A 640 11.20 3.83 -9.04
CA ASP A 640 10.58 4.71 -10.04
C ASP A 640 10.22 6.07 -9.40
N ALA A 641 10.26 7.12 -10.22
CA ALA A 641 10.14 8.48 -9.75
C ALA A 641 8.69 9.01 -9.72
N TYR A 642 7.71 8.23 -10.19
CA TYR A 642 6.40 8.70 -10.64
C TYR A 642 5.21 7.96 -10.02
N SER A 643 5.35 6.74 -9.48
CA SER A 643 4.23 5.97 -8.90
C SER A 643 3.67 6.54 -7.59
N ASN A 644 4.32 7.54 -7.03
CA ASN A 644 3.88 8.28 -5.84
C ASN A 644 4.28 9.76 -6.00
N PRO A 645 3.61 10.72 -5.34
CA PRO A 645 3.92 12.13 -5.50
C PRO A 645 5.34 12.48 -5.00
N GLN A 646 5.76 11.81 -3.94
CA GLN A 646 7.07 11.91 -3.28
C GLN A 646 7.97 10.70 -3.59
N PRO A 647 9.30 10.81 -3.41
CA PRO A 647 10.24 9.70 -3.56
C PRO A 647 9.86 8.45 -2.74
N GLN A 648 10.20 7.29 -3.29
CA GLN A 648 9.85 5.97 -2.76
C GLN A 648 11.10 5.16 -2.41
N GLU A 649 11.06 4.35 -1.37
CA GLU A 649 12.02 3.29 -1.09
C GLU A 649 11.28 1.97 -0.84
N ILE A 650 11.66 0.91 -1.54
CA ILE A 650 10.91 -0.35 -1.56
C ILE A 650 11.83 -1.52 -1.24
N LEU A 651 11.38 -2.41 -0.35
CA LEU A 651 11.96 -3.75 -0.16
C LEU A 651 10.90 -4.82 -0.44
N GLN A 652 11.04 -5.46 -1.60
CA GLN A 652 10.22 -6.60 -2.01
C GLN A 652 10.92 -7.90 -1.60
N LEU A 653 10.23 -8.72 -0.80
CA LEU A 653 10.72 -9.94 -0.17
C LEU A 653 10.10 -11.19 -0.82
N LEU A 654 10.81 -12.32 -0.70
CA LEU A 654 10.38 -13.62 -1.19
C LEU A 654 10.44 -14.70 -0.09
N PRO A 655 9.57 -15.74 -0.14
CA PRO A 655 9.55 -16.85 0.80
C PRO A 655 10.91 -17.54 0.94
N HIS A 656 11.50 -17.47 2.13
CA HIS A 656 12.88 -17.93 2.37
C HIS A 656 13.10 -18.29 3.85
N PRO A 657 13.94 -19.28 4.20
CA PRO A 657 14.07 -19.77 5.58
C PRO A 657 14.49 -18.71 6.61
N VAL A 658 15.20 -17.65 6.19
CA VAL A 658 15.60 -16.52 7.06
C VAL A 658 14.41 -15.69 7.57
N TRP A 659 13.23 -15.81 6.94
CA TRP A 659 12.00 -15.15 7.38
C TRP A 659 11.16 -16.02 8.35
N GLY A 660 11.47 -17.32 8.46
CA GLY A 660 10.70 -18.26 9.28
C GLY A 660 10.71 -17.95 10.76
N GLU A 661 11.79 -17.35 11.28
CA GLU A 661 11.86 -16.89 12.68
C GLU A 661 10.93 -15.69 12.98
N PHE A 662 10.36 -15.06 11.95
CA PHE A 662 9.35 -14.01 12.05
C PHE A 662 7.93 -14.52 11.73
N GLY A 663 7.74 -15.84 11.56
CA GLY A 663 6.44 -16.45 11.20
C GLY A 663 6.06 -16.35 9.72
N TYR A 664 6.91 -15.75 8.89
CA TYR A 664 6.69 -15.55 7.46
C TYR A 664 6.97 -16.82 6.62
N PRO A 665 6.48 -16.88 5.36
CA PRO A 665 6.76 -17.96 4.42
C PRO A 665 8.26 -18.33 4.29
N THR A 666 8.56 -19.62 4.41
CA THR A 666 9.93 -20.18 4.37
C THR A 666 10.30 -20.79 3.03
N ALA A 667 9.32 -21.08 2.18
CA ALA A 667 9.51 -21.65 0.84
C ALA A 667 8.41 -21.19 -0.12
N LYS A 668 8.73 -21.12 -1.41
CA LYS A 668 7.79 -20.76 -2.48
C LYS A 668 6.54 -21.65 -2.44
N GLY A 669 5.37 -21.03 -2.60
CA GLY A 669 4.07 -21.72 -2.60
C GLY A 669 3.40 -21.84 -1.21
N GLN A 670 4.09 -21.52 -0.11
CA GLN A 670 3.44 -21.46 1.21
C GLN A 670 2.47 -20.28 1.29
N GLY A 671 1.20 -20.53 1.59
CA GLY A 671 0.11 -19.55 1.57
C GLY A 671 -0.49 -19.30 0.19
N TRP A 672 -0.09 -20.06 -0.84
CA TRP A 672 -0.56 -19.88 -2.20
C TRP A 672 -1.80 -20.74 -2.51
N ILE A 673 -2.13 -20.86 -3.80
CA ILE A 673 -3.29 -21.59 -4.31
C ILE A 673 -3.30 -23.02 -3.77
N GLY A 674 -4.36 -23.37 -3.03
CA GLY A 674 -4.54 -24.67 -2.38
C GLY A 674 -3.92 -24.83 -0.99
N ASP A 675 -3.29 -23.78 -0.44
CA ASP A 675 -2.67 -23.76 0.89
C ASP A 675 -3.20 -22.59 1.76
N PRO A 676 -4.52 -22.54 2.06
CA PRO A 676 -5.14 -21.48 2.86
C PRO A 676 -4.62 -21.48 4.29
N ARG A 677 -4.32 -20.28 4.84
CA ARG A 677 -3.62 -20.14 6.13
C ARG A 677 -4.14 -18.98 6.97
N ALA A 678 -4.27 -19.26 8.27
CA ALA A 678 -4.18 -18.23 9.30
C ALA A 678 -2.71 -18.02 9.67
N TRP A 679 -2.26 -16.76 9.64
CA TRP A 679 -0.90 -16.35 9.95
C TRP A 679 -0.84 -15.60 11.27
N GLU A 680 0.26 -15.73 12.00
CA GLU A 680 0.71 -14.75 12.99
C GLU A 680 2.13 -14.33 12.60
N LEU A 681 2.26 -13.10 12.12
CA LEU A 681 3.48 -12.53 11.57
C LEU A 681 4.13 -11.59 12.60
N ASP A 682 5.43 -11.72 12.80
CA ASP A 682 6.25 -10.85 13.66
C ASP A 682 6.72 -9.61 12.88
N VAL A 683 5.73 -8.86 12.40
CA VAL A 683 5.88 -7.79 11.40
C VAL A 683 6.77 -6.66 11.92
N GLY A 684 6.68 -6.30 13.20
CA GLY A 684 7.55 -5.32 13.83
C GLY A 684 9.02 -5.77 13.85
N ALA A 685 9.29 -7.02 14.24
CA ALA A 685 10.66 -7.53 14.28
C ALA A 685 11.26 -7.69 12.88
N LEU A 686 10.48 -8.13 11.88
CA LEU A 686 10.96 -8.20 10.49
C LEU A 686 11.27 -6.80 9.95
N SER A 687 10.32 -5.87 10.07
CA SER A 687 10.50 -4.48 9.61
C SER A 687 11.62 -3.72 10.34
N GLN A 688 12.04 -4.17 11.53
CA GLN A 688 13.27 -3.70 12.18
C GLN A 688 14.55 -4.29 11.58
N ALA A 689 14.52 -5.56 11.14
CA ALA A 689 15.65 -6.26 10.53
C ALA A 689 15.98 -5.73 9.12
N LEU A 690 14.96 -5.25 8.40
CA LEU A 690 15.10 -4.69 7.07
C LEU A 690 16.01 -3.44 7.04
N TYR A 691 16.78 -3.33 5.97
CA TYR A 691 17.53 -2.12 5.63
C TYR A 691 16.56 -1.07 5.07
N PHE A 692 16.66 0.17 5.55
CA PHE A 692 16.07 1.35 4.92
C PHE A 692 17.11 2.46 4.93
N TYR A 693 17.12 3.28 3.88
CA TYR A 693 18.09 4.34 3.66
C TYR A 693 17.89 5.50 4.64
N GLN A 694 19.02 5.99 5.13
CA GLN A 694 19.17 7.06 6.10
C GLN A 694 20.43 7.86 5.73
N ASP A 695 20.37 9.19 5.69
CA ASP A 695 21.54 10.04 5.40
C ASP A 695 22.61 9.82 6.51
N PRO A 696 23.86 9.42 6.18
CA PRO A 696 24.88 9.11 7.18
C PRO A 696 25.16 10.26 8.16
N GLY A 697 25.14 9.94 9.46
CA GLY A 697 25.36 10.89 10.56
C GLY A 697 24.09 11.63 11.02
N THR A 698 22.91 11.25 10.55
CA THR A 698 21.61 11.74 11.03
C THR A 698 21.02 10.83 12.11
N THR A 699 20.00 11.31 12.84
CA THR A 699 19.30 10.52 13.86
C THR A 699 18.51 9.39 13.19
N PRO A 700 18.53 8.14 13.69
CA PRO A 700 17.72 7.06 13.14
C PRO A 700 16.22 7.38 13.15
N ALA A 701 15.53 7.12 12.05
CA ALA A 701 14.09 7.26 11.96
C ALA A 701 13.33 6.29 12.89
N ARG A 702 12.21 6.75 13.45
CA ARG A 702 11.24 5.88 14.15
C ARG A 702 10.31 5.24 13.13
N ARG A 703 10.37 3.91 13.00
CA ARG A 703 9.65 3.13 11.98
C ARG A 703 8.19 2.91 12.37
N ARG A 704 7.35 3.92 12.14
CA ARG A 704 5.90 3.91 12.38
C ARG A 704 5.13 3.53 11.13
N TRP A 705 4.37 2.46 11.16
CA TRP A 705 3.68 1.93 9.98
C TRP A 705 2.23 2.41 9.99
N THR A 706 1.90 3.31 9.06
CA THR A 706 0.60 3.99 9.00
C THR A 706 -0.39 3.27 8.09
N SER A 707 0.05 2.25 7.35
CA SER A 707 -0.75 1.49 6.39
C SER A 707 -0.22 0.05 6.36
N LEU A 708 -1.10 -0.95 6.39
CA LEU A 708 -0.76 -2.38 6.45
C LEU A 708 -1.82 -3.17 5.68
N ASP A 709 -1.38 -3.90 4.66
CA ASP A 709 -2.18 -4.13 3.47
C ASP A 709 -2.05 -5.58 2.97
N VAL A 710 -3.14 -6.11 2.40
CA VAL A 710 -3.14 -7.44 1.77
C VAL A 710 -3.92 -7.41 0.44
N GLY A 711 -3.34 -8.01 -0.60
CA GLY A 711 -3.96 -8.13 -1.92
C GLY A 711 -2.93 -8.33 -3.03
N THR A 712 -3.19 -7.81 -4.23
CA THR A 712 -2.30 -8.04 -5.38
C THR A 712 -2.23 -6.89 -6.38
N GLU A 713 -1.02 -6.73 -6.90
CA GLU A 713 -0.69 -6.04 -8.13
C GLU A 713 -0.55 -7.07 -9.26
N ILE A 714 -1.25 -6.88 -10.37
CA ILE A 714 -1.01 -7.62 -11.61
C ILE A 714 -0.19 -6.71 -12.53
N TYR A 715 1.10 -6.99 -12.71
CA TYR A 715 1.99 -6.18 -13.54
C TYR A 715 1.90 -6.56 -15.03
N VAL A 716 1.68 -5.56 -15.88
CA VAL A 716 1.72 -5.57 -17.37
C VAL A 716 1.37 -6.94 -17.99
N SER A 717 0.13 -7.39 -17.77
CA SER A 717 -0.40 -8.67 -18.26
C SER A 717 -1.83 -8.50 -18.75
N GLU A 718 -2.13 -8.91 -19.97
CA GLU A 718 -3.49 -8.84 -20.54
C GLU A 718 -4.38 -9.96 -19.99
N ASN A 719 -5.64 -9.62 -19.62
CA ASN A 719 -6.68 -10.58 -19.26
C ASN A 719 -6.31 -11.57 -18.13
N ALA A 720 -5.34 -11.21 -17.30
CA ALA A 720 -4.93 -11.98 -16.14
C ALA A 720 -5.90 -11.70 -14.99
N GLU A 721 -6.26 -12.74 -14.24
CA GLU A 721 -7.30 -12.67 -13.20
C GLU A 721 -6.83 -13.34 -11.89
N ALA A 722 -7.09 -12.66 -10.77
CA ALA A 722 -6.82 -13.10 -9.41
C ALA A 722 -8.11 -13.11 -8.57
N GLU A 723 -8.20 -14.03 -7.61
CA GLU A 723 -9.30 -14.11 -6.64
C GLU A 723 -8.76 -14.63 -5.30
N TRP A 724 -9.16 -13.99 -4.20
CA TRP A 724 -8.75 -14.39 -2.85
C TRP A 724 -9.82 -14.05 -1.80
N THR A 725 -9.72 -14.66 -0.62
CA THR A 725 -10.53 -14.28 0.55
C THR A 725 -9.64 -13.84 1.71
N LEU A 726 -10.14 -12.86 2.47
CA LEU A 726 -9.44 -12.24 3.60
C LEU A 726 -10.38 -12.15 4.79
N SER A 727 -9.92 -12.55 5.98
CA SER A 727 -10.70 -12.46 7.23
C SER A 727 -9.79 -12.48 8.46
N GLY A 728 -10.31 -12.10 9.62
CA GLY A 728 -9.59 -12.23 10.90
C GLY A 728 -8.33 -11.35 11.00
N PHE A 729 -8.31 -10.22 10.28
CA PHE A 729 -7.19 -9.27 10.29
C PHE A 729 -7.16 -8.54 11.64
N ASP A 730 -6.05 -8.66 12.38
CA ASP A 730 -5.80 -7.95 13.63
C ASP A 730 -4.33 -7.49 13.73
N ILE A 731 -4.09 -6.30 14.25
CA ILE A 731 -2.74 -5.76 14.50
C ILE A 731 -2.54 -5.69 16.02
N LEU A 732 -1.49 -6.33 16.52
CA LEU A 732 -1.26 -6.53 17.95
C LEU A 732 -0.03 -5.77 18.43
N VAL A 733 -0.23 -4.84 19.38
CA VAL A 733 0.81 -4.05 20.04
C VAL A 733 0.88 -4.37 21.55
N PRO A 734 2.01 -4.18 22.24
CA PRO A 734 2.07 -4.32 23.70
C PRO A 734 1.10 -3.39 24.44
N ASP A 735 0.47 -3.91 25.49
CA ASP A 735 -0.44 -3.20 26.40
C ASP A 735 0.18 -1.91 27.02
N THR A 736 1.49 -1.89 27.20
CA THR A 736 2.25 -0.70 27.62
C THR A 736 2.11 0.47 26.63
N CYS A 737 2.09 0.19 25.33
CA CYS A 737 1.96 1.19 24.27
C CYS A 737 0.57 1.87 24.31
N ALA A 738 -0.49 1.10 24.54
CA ALA A 738 -1.85 1.63 24.69
C ALA A 738 -1.98 2.54 25.94
N LYS A 739 -1.32 2.18 27.05
CA LYS A 739 -1.38 2.94 28.31
C LYS A 739 -0.62 4.26 28.28
N SER A 740 0.48 4.34 27.51
CA SER A 740 1.22 5.60 27.34
C SER A 740 0.40 6.72 26.68
N GLY A 741 -0.53 6.38 25.80
CA GLY A 741 -1.38 7.35 25.08
C GLY A 741 -2.37 8.12 25.95
N GLN A 742 -2.56 7.74 27.22
CA GLN A 742 -3.43 8.43 28.18
C GLN A 742 -2.66 9.39 29.12
N GLY A 743 -1.33 9.49 28.97
CA GLY A 743 -0.46 10.37 29.77
C GLY A 743 0.22 11.47 28.94
N THR A 744 0.56 12.59 29.57
CA THR A 744 1.19 13.72 28.87
C THR A 744 2.62 13.42 28.41
N GLY A 745 2.86 13.45 27.11
CA GLY A 745 4.15 13.76 26.49
C GLY A 745 5.20 12.64 26.40
N ASN A 746 5.20 11.66 27.30
CA ASN A 746 6.18 10.58 27.27
C ASN A 746 5.76 9.42 26.35
N SER A 747 6.25 9.49 25.11
CA SER A 747 6.23 8.40 24.13
C SER A 747 6.63 7.06 24.73
N CYS A 748 5.93 5.99 24.35
CA CYS A 748 6.47 4.63 24.50
C CYS A 748 7.70 4.41 23.61
N CYS A 749 8.46 3.37 23.98
CA CYS A 749 9.75 2.93 23.43
C CYS A 749 10.90 3.93 23.66
N TRP A 750 11.95 3.43 24.32
CA TRP A 750 13.22 4.10 24.67
C TRP A 750 14.37 3.38 23.96
#